data_AF-A0A229XR65-F1
#
_entry.id   AF-A0A229XR65-F1
#
_cell.length_a   1.000
_cell.length_b   1.000
_cell.length_c   1.000
_cell.angle_alpha   90.00
_cell.angle_beta   90.00
_cell.angle_gamma   90.00
#
_symmetry.space_group_name_H-M   'P 1'
#
loop_
_entity.id
_entity.type
_entity.pdbx_description
1 polymer ?
#
loop_
_entity_poly.entity_id
_entity_poly.type
_entity_poly.pdbx_seq_one_letter_code
_entity_poly.pdbx_strand_id
1 'polypeptide(L)'
;MRLMSLIISLFVAFLATPLVSAIRLIESNALNLCQDSSNFTATFFSVTFTPNNRSLAFAFDGVAAISGKVTAELVLTAYGYEALRKELDPCQMNLAGLCPMNAGPIDVPSANIIVSEDVAKQIPGIAYTVPDLDAKVRIYINSTETRKSITCIEASLSNGKTVYQKGVGWTTAIISGLGLAASAITSGLGHSNTAAHVAANALSLFGFMQSQAMFGMISVAMPPIVEAWTQNFQWSMGIIHIGFLETLCTWYLRSTGGTPSTLLSELSTTSVEVLKRRKRSIETATNLMKRGVSNIMKRSSAANDAATHATVVVRGIDRVGFTAGIEETNIFLTGLIFFVFFVFMVMVIVALFKAGCEILAKNGRMKSDKFSDFRNGWKVVARGILFRLTLIGFPQMCVLCLWEFTQHNSAAEMVLAVIMFLSVLGALGWAAFKVILLAKRSVVMHKNPAYILYSDPTCLNKWGFLYVQYRATAYYFVVPVLLYLLIKAMFIGLGQPSPVVQTVALVIIEAAMLVAVSVLRPWMDKKTNIYNITIAAINFVNAVFLLFFSEVFNQPGIVTGVMGVVFFVYNAVFSLVLLILVLIASIYAIVSKNPDTRYQPMRDDRGSFIKSQSQLTTELDALGATARGDVKDTSYKSSPFDDDNGSFSSGNGASIGRQNLQASHDTTPHRQAPVSPVDPSVPLFPSDGRGPPHYGRSPSPIPYRAQHNASPWQRGAGYDH
;
A
#
# COMPACT_ATOMS: atom_id res chain seq x y z
N MET A 1 20.11 26.13 -1.57
CA MET A 1 19.61 27.24 -2.42
C MET A 1 19.31 26.76 -3.85
N ARG A 2 20.29 26.56 -4.77
CA ARG A 2 20.01 26.25 -6.19
C ARG A 2 18.93 25.16 -6.44
N LEU A 3 19.03 24.00 -5.80
CA LEU A 3 18.01 22.93 -5.93
C LEU A 3 16.59 23.37 -5.54
N MET A 4 16.48 24.19 -4.49
CA MET A 4 15.19 24.71 -4.01
C MET A 4 14.63 25.75 -5.00
N SER A 5 15.48 26.59 -5.58
CA SER A 5 15.10 27.51 -6.67
C SER A 5 14.64 26.76 -7.92
N LEU A 6 15.22 25.59 -8.20
CA LEU A 6 14.87 24.75 -9.36
C LEU A 6 13.54 24.02 -9.13
N ILE A 7 13.29 23.53 -7.91
CA ILE A 7 11.97 23.01 -7.49
C ILE A 7 10.91 24.11 -7.57
N ILE A 8 11.20 25.32 -7.08
CA ILE A 8 10.29 26.47 -7.16
C ILE A 8 10.02 26.85 -8.63
N SER A 9 11.04 26.91 -9.50
CA SER A 9 10.81 27.21 -10.92
C SER A 9 10.02 26.10 -11.63
N LEU A 10 10.20 24.83 -11.25
CA LEU A 10 9.37 23.72 -11.77
C LEU A 10 7.91 23.86 -11.30
N PHE A 11 7.70 24.24 -10.04
CA PHE A 11 6.37 24.44 -9.46
C PHE A 11 5.65 25.65 -10.07
N VAL A 12 6.38 26.75 -10.32
CA VAL A 12 5.87 27.92 -11.06
C VAL A 12 5.59 27.57 -12.52
N ALA A 13 6.45 26.79 -13.19
CA ALA A 13 6.20 26.33 -14.56
C ALA A 13 4.98 25.40 -14.64
N PHE A 14 4.75 24.56 -13.63
CA PHE A 14 3.57 23.71 -13.51
C PHE A 14 2.29 24.54 -13.30
N LEU A 15 2.32 25.51 -12.40
CA LEU A 15 1.23 26.49 -12.19
C LEU A 15 0.98 27.39 -13.42
N ALA A 16 1.99 27.61 -14.26
CA ALA A 16 1.90 28.37 -15.51
C ALA A 16 1.49 27.51 -16.72
N THR A 17 1.20 26.21 -16.54
CA THR A 17 0.58 25.44 -17.63
C THR A 17 -0.83 25.99 -17.91
N PRO A 18 -1.24 26.13 -19.19
CA PRO A 18 -2.56 26.65 -19.51
C PRO A 18 -3.62 25.68 -18.99
N LEU A 19 -4.49 26.17 -18.10
CA LEU A 19 -5.68 25.44 -17.67
C LEU A 19 -6.57 25.19 -18.90
N VAL A 20 -6.49 23.98 -19.46
CA VAL A 20 -7.32 23.55 -20.57
C VAL A 20 -8.77 23.57 -20.10
N SER A 21 -9.49 24.63 -20.48
CA SER A 21 -10.89 24.84 -20.15
C SER A 21 -11.76 23.87 -20.95
N ALA A 22 -11.78 22.61 -20.51
CA ALA A 22 -12.62 21.56 -21.06
C ALA A 22 -14.07 22.07 -21.23
N ILE A 23 -14.63 21.81 -22.42
CA ILE A 23 -15.97 22.26 -22.79
C ILE A 23 -16.96 21.75 -21.73
N ARG A 24 -17.80 22.65 -21.22
CA ARG A 24 -18.90 22.25 -20.34
C ARG A 24 -19.89 21.46 -21.18
N LEU A 25 -20.14 20.23 -20.79
CA LEU A 25 -21.14 19.35 -21.41
C LEU A 25 -21.71 18.41 -20.34
N ILE A 26 -22.89 17.86 -20.62
CA ILE A 26 -23.41 16.65 -19.99
C ILE A 26 -23.74 15.69 -21.14
N GLU A 27 -23.20 14.48 -21.09
CA GLU A 27 -23.34 13.47 -22.15
C GLU A 27 -23.88 12.15 -21.59
N SER A 28 -24.43 11.31 -22.46
CA SER A 28 -24.76 9.92 -22.17
C SER A 28 -24.64 9.09 -23.44
N ASN A 29 -23.79 8.07 -23.40
CA ASN A 29 -23.45 7.21 -24.55
C ASN A 29 -23.83 5.73 -24.31
N ALA A 30 -24.67 5.46 -23.29
CA ALA A 30 -25.06 4.11 -22.89
C ALA A 30 -26.47 4.11 -22.29
N LEU A 31 -27.30 3.18 -22.79
CA LEU A 31 -28.72 3.07 -22.47
C LEU A 31 -29.00 1.67 -21.91
N ASN A 32 -29.57 1.59 -20.71
CA ASN A 32 -29.78 0.33 -19.98
C ASN A 32 -31.28 0.05 -19.82
N LEU A 33 -31.70 -1.22 -19.85
CA LEU A 33 -33.07 -1.59 -19.48
C LEU A 33 -33.16 -1.74 -17.95
N CYS A 34 -34.00 -0.92 -17.29
CA CYS A 34 -34.20 -1.01 -15.84
C CYS A 34 -35.35 -1.96 -15.41
N GLN A 35 -36.15 -2.41 -16.37
CA GLN A 35 -37.21 -3.42 -16.25
C GLN A 35 -36.93 -4.53 -17.26
N ASP A 36 -37.16 -5.78 -16.86
CA ASP A 36 -36.81 -6.96 -17.65
C ASP A 36 -37.89 -7.18 -18.74
N SER A 37 -37.82 -6.38 -19.82
CA SER A 37 -38.82 -6.32 -20.90
C SER A 37 -38.19 -6.21 -22.29
N SER A 38 -38.40 -7.21 -23.14
CA SER A 38 -37.89 -7.30 -24.53
C SER A 38 -38.63 -6.42 -25.55
N ASN A 39 -39.44 -5.46 -25.08
CA ASN A 39 -40.32 -4.64 -25.94
C ASN A 39 -39.58 -3.49 -26.65
N PHE A 40 -38.33 -3.23 -26.26
CA PHE A 40 -37.52 -2.12 -26.75
C PHE A 40 -36.04 -2.52 -26.68
N THR A 41 -35.33 -2.39 -27.79
CA THR A 41 -33.87 -2.56 -27.87
C THR A 41 -33.25 -1.31 -28.48
N ALA A 42 -32.01 -1.01 -28.07
CA ALA A 42 -31.23 0.11 -28.59
C ALA A 42 -29.85 -0.39 -29.01
N THR A 43 -29.47 -0.12 -30.24
CA THR A 43 -28.18 -0.44 -30.86
C THR A 43 -27.21 0.73 -30.72
N PHE A 44 -27.71 1.96 -30.78
CA PHE A 44 -26.93 3.17 -30.56
C PHE A 44 -27.73 4.22 -29.77
N PHE A 45 -27.08 4.89 -28.84
CA PHE A 45 -27.66 6.02 -28.11
C PHE A 45 -26.54 6.96 -27.71
N SER A 46 -26.60 8.21 -28.19
CA SER A 46 -25.75 9.30 -27.73
C SER A 46 -26.59 10.56 -27.55
N VAL A 47 -26.48 11.19 -26.38
CA VAL A 47 -27.08 12.49 -26.07
C VAL A 47 -25.99 13.38 -25.51
N THR A 48 -25.82 14.58 -26.04
CA THR A 48 -24.85 15.57 -25.56
C THR A 48 -25.51 16.95 -25.43
N PHE A 49 -25.63 17.43 -24.20
CA PHE A 49 -26.08 18.77 -23.87
C PHE A 49 -24.91 19.71 -23.60
N THR A 50 -24.84 20.81 -24.34
CA THR A 50 -23.87 21.89 -24.11
C THR A 50 -24.59 23.16 -23.63
N PRO A 51 -24.36 23.64 -22.40
CA PRO A 51 -25.07 24.79 -21.84
C PRO A 51 -24.68 26.12 -22.52
N ASN A 52 -23.47 26.23 -23.07
CA ASN A 52 -22.95 27.48 -23.66
C ASN A 52 -23.77 28.00 -24.85
N ASN A 53 -24.37 27.08 -25.63
CA ASN A 53 -25.24 27.37 -26.77
C ASN A 53 -26.66 26.79 -26.59
N ARG A 54 -26.94 26.19 -25.42
CA ARG A 54 -28.17 25.44 -25.07
C ARG A 54 -28.54 24.30 -26.03
N SER A 55 -27.57 23.77 -26.79
CA SER A 55 -27.86 22.71 -27.76
C SER A 55 -27.85 21.33 -27.11
N LEU A 56 -28.92 20.57 -27.30
CA LEU A 56 -29.01 19.14 -27.02
C LEU A 56 -28.93 18.39 -28.35
N ALA A 57 -27.73 17.94 -28.68
CA ALA A 57 -27.53 16.99 -29.75
C ALA A 57 -27.94 15.59 -29.26
N PHE A 58 -28.68 14.84 -30.07
CA PHE A 58 -28.97 13.43 -29.81
C PHE A 58 -28.97 12.62 -31.10
N ALA A 59 -28.56 11.36 -30.98
CA ALA A 59 -28.62 10.36 -32.01
C ALA A 59 -29.01 9.02 -31.38
N PHE A 60 -29.88 8.27 -32.06
CA PHE A 60 -30.48 7.05 -31.54
C PHE A 60 -30.77 6.07 -32.67
N ASP A 61 -30.42 4.81 -32.47
CA ASP A 61 -30.83 3.68 -33.30
C ASP A 61 -31.32 2.55 -32.38
N GLY A 62 -32.40 1.89 -32.77
CA GLY A 62 -33.05 0.86 -31.98
C GLY A 62 -34.34 0.34 -32.60
N VAL A 63 -34.92 -0.68 -31.98
CA VAL A 63 -36.14 -1.34 -32.44
C VAL A 63 -37.17 -1.36 -31.31
N ALA A 64 -38.39 -0.90 -31.61
CA ALA A 64 -39.52 -0.99 -30.71
C ALA A 64 -40.49 -2.09 -31.18
N ALA A 65 -40.91 -2.96 -30.27
CA ALA A 65 -42.04 -3.87 -30.44
C ALA A 65 -43.36 -3.29 -29.85
N ILE A 66 -43.33 -2.04 -29.40
CA ILE A 66 -44.48 -1.34 -28.79
C ILE A 66 -45.35 -0.75 -29.90
N SER A 67 -46.65 -0.97 -29.83
CA SER A 67 -47.65 -0.37 -30.71
C SER A 67 -48.76 0.29 -29.89
N GLY A 68 -49.19 1.49 -30.28
CA GLY A 68 -50.31 2.22 -29.67
C GLY A 68 -49.94 3.57 -29.06
N LYS A 69 -50.74 4.03 -28.09
CA LYS A 69 -50.54 5.31 -27.38
C LYS A 69 -49.80 5.09 -26.06
N VAL A 70 -48.79 5.92 -25.82
CA VAL A 70 -47.90 5.83 -24.65
C VAL A 70 -47.67 7.20 -24.02
N THR A 71 -47.47 7.26 -22.70
CA THR A 71 -46.87 8.41 -22.01
C THR A 71 -45.48 8.04 -21.50
N ALA A 72 -44.56 9.01 -21.51
CA ALA A 72 -43.18 8.85 -21.05
C ALA A 72 -42.99 9.62 -19.74
N GLU A 73 -42.81 8.92 -18.63
CA GLU A 73 -42.48 9.54 -17.34
C GLU A 73 -40.95 9.62 -17.19
N LEU A 74 -40.42 10.85 -17.27
CA LEU A 74 -39.00 11.15 -17.11
C LEU A 74 -38.68 11.44 -15.64
N VAL A 75 -37.73 10.70 -15.09
CA VAL A 75 -37.27 10.80 -13.69
C VAL A 75 -35.75 10.99 -13.68
N LEU A 76 -35.29 12.22 -13.43
CA LEU A 76 -33.88 12.55 -13.20
C LEU A 76 -33.52 12.21 -11.75
N THR A 77 -32.60 11.27 -11.57
CA THR A 77 -31.97 10.97 -10.29
C THR A 77 -30.54 11.50 -10.27
N ALA A 78 -30.19 12.33 -9.29
CA ALA A 78 -28.83 12.84 -9.09
C ALA A 78 -28.37 12.52 -7.65
N TYR A 79 -27.20 11.91 -7.50
CA TYR A 79 -26.68 11.36 -6.25
C TYR A 79 -27.74 10.54 -5.49
N GLY A 80 -28.49 9.68 -6.20
CA GLY A 80 -29.58 8.89 -5.61
C GLY A 80 -30.75 9.69 -4.98
N TYR A 81 -30.90 10.98 -5.30
CA TYR A 81 -32.06 11.81 -4.99
C TYR A 81 -32.86 12.12 -6.26
N GLU A 82 -34.19 12.11 -6.19
CA GLU A 82 -35.07 12.42 -7.33
C GLU A 82 -35.15 13.94 -7.53
N ALA A 83 -34.41 14.46 -8.51
CA ALA A 83 -34.23 15.89 -8.75
C ALA A 83 -35.31 16.50 -9.65
N LEU A 84 -35.88 15.70 -10.57
CA LEU A 84 -37.01 16.09 -11.42
C LEU A 84 -37.83 14.85 -11.78
N ARG A 85 -39.16 14.94 -11.65
CA ARG A 85 -40.12 14.02 -12.26
C ARG A 85 -41.02 14.83 -13.20
N LYS A 86 -41.18 14.39 -14.44
CA LYS A 86 -42.03 15.04 -15.43
C LYS A 86 -42.65 14.01 -16.36
N GLU A 87 -43.98 14.00 -16.43
CA GLU A 87 -44.71 13.24 -17.46
C GLU A 87 -44.66 14.00 -18.79
N LEU A 88 -44.43 13.26 -19.88
CA LEU A 88 -44.33 13.76 -21.24
C LEU A 88 -45.31 12.94 -22.11
N ASP A 89 -46.31 13.60 -22.65
CA ASP A 89 -47.24 13.00 -23.62
C ASP A 89 -46.76 13.33 -25.05
N PRO A 90 -46.23 12.36 -25.82
CA PRO A 90 -45.76 12.60 -27.18
C PRO A 90 -46.89 12.99 -28.14
N CYS A 91 -48.15 12.64 -27.83
CA CYS A 91 -49.32 13.05 -28.60
C CYS A 91 -49.62 14.54 -28.40
N GLN A 92 -49.51 15.06 -27.18
CA GLN A 92 -49.68 16.50 -26.91
C GLN A 92 -48.53 17.35 -27.46
N MET A 93 -47.32 16.78 -27.55
CA MET A 93 -46.14 17.46 -28.06
C MET A 93 -45.96 17.35 -29.60
N ASN A 94 -46.84 16.63 -30.30
CA ASN A 94 -46.79 16.38 -31.75
C ASN A 94 -45.44 15.78 -32.24
N LEU A 95 -44.83 14.86 -31.47
CA LEU A 95 -43.62 14.16 -31.94
C LEU A 95 -43.99 13.05 -32.94
N ALA A 96 -43.61 13.26 -34.21
CA ALA A 96 -43.76 12.28 -35.27
C ALA A 96 -43.08 10.94 -34.89
N GLY A 97 -43.74 9.82 -35.21
CA GLY A 97 -43.26 8.47 -34.90
C GLY A 97 -43.48 7.99 -33.45
N LEU A 98 -43.74 8.90 -32.50
CA LEU A 98 -43.98 8.55 -31.09
C LEU A 98 -45.46 8.60 -30.67
N CYS A 99 -46.35 9.17 -31.48
CA CYS A 99 -47.79 9.02 -31.30
C CYS A 99 -48.56 8.93 -32.65
N PRO A 100 -49.30 7.83 -32.91
CA PRO A 100 -49.15 6.53 -32.24
C PRO A 100 -47.71 6.02 -32.40
N MET A 101 -47.20 5.37 -31.37
CA MET A 101 -45.94 4.63 -31.46
C MET A 101 -46.19 3.38 -32.31
N ASN A 102 -45.40 3.17 -33.35
CA ASN A 102 -45.51 2.01 -34.24
C ASN A 102 -44.37 1.04 -33.97
N ALA A 103 -44.63 -0.26 -34.06
CA ALA A 103 -43.60 -1.29 -33.96
C ALA A 103 -42.71 -1.29 -35.22
N GLY A 104 -41.40 -1.26 -35.04
CA GLY A 104 -40.41 -1.15 -36.11
C GLY A 104 -39.06 -0.56 -35.65
N PRO A 105 -38.11 -0.37 -36.58
CA PRO A 105 -36.88 0.36 -36.32
C PRO A 105 -37.15 1.86 -36.16
N ILE A 106 -36.37 2.52 -35.30
CA ILE A 106 -36.42 3.96 -35.02
C ILE A 106 -34.99 4.50 -35.15
N ASP A 107 -34.67 5.02 -36.34
CA ASP A 107 -33.40 5.70 -36.63
C ASP A 107 -33.57 7.22 -36.51
N VAL A 108 -32.73 7.84 -35.69
CA VAL A 108 -32.54 9.28 -35.55
C VAL A 108 -31.04 9.55 -35.68
N PRO A 109 -30.51 9.72 -36.92
CA PRO A 109 -29.07 9.63 -37.17
C PRO A 109 -28.29 10.81 -36.58
N SER A 110 -28.88 12.01 -36.58
CA SER A 110 -28.54 13.09 -35.65
C SER A 110 -29.63 14.16 -35.66
N ALA A 111 -30.01 14.64 -34.47
CA ALA A 111 -30.95 15.72 -34.27
C ALA A 111 -30.41 16.69 -33.20
N ASN A 112 -30.75 17.97 -33.32
CA ASN A 112 -30.27 19.01 -32.41
C ASN A 112 -31.42 19.92 -31.98
N ILE A 113 -31.71 19.95 -30.67
CA ILE A 113 -32.80 20.73 -30.08
C ILE A 113 -32.19 21.84 -29.21
N ILE A 114 -32.69 23.07 -29.36
CA ILE A 114 -32.37 24.17 -28.45
C ILE A 114 -33.21 24.00 -27.18
N VAL A 115 -32.57 23.74 -26.05
CA VAL A 115 -33.23 23.57 -24.75
C VAL A 115 -33.69 24.93 -24.23
N SER A 116 -34.90 25.00 -23.65
CA SER A 116 -35.42 26.23 -23.06
C SER A 116 -34.57 26.72 -21.89
N GLU A 117 -34.51 28.04 -21.72
CA GLU A 117 -33.58 28.67 -20.77
C GLU A 117 -33.87 28.28 -19.31
N ASP A 118 -35.13 28.00 -18.99
CA ASP A 118 -35.58 27.61 -17.64
C ASP A 118 -35.07 26.21 -17.27
N VAL A 119 -35.08 25.27 -18.22
CA VAL A 119 -34.54 23.92 -18.02
C VAL A 119 -33.01 23.98 -17.91
N ALA A 120 -32.36 24.81 -18.74
CA ALA A 120 -30.91 25.01 -18.65
C ALA A 120 -30.48 25.64 -17.31
N LYS A 121 -31.28 26.56 -16.74
CA LYS A 121 -31.03 27.20 -15.43
C LYS A 121 -31.28 26.28 -14.24
N GLN A 122 -32.13 25.25 -14.37
CA GLN A 122 -32.38 24.27 -13.31
C GLN A 122 -31.21 23.33 -13.06
N ILE A 123 -30.28 23.17 -14.02
CA ILE A 123 -29.10 22.32 -13.86
C ILE A 123 -28.04 23.09 -13.04
N PRO A 124 -27.70 22.67 -11.81
CA PRO A 124 -26.78 23.42 -10.97
C PRO A 124 -25.35 23.36 -11.55
N GLY A 125 -24.64 24.49 -11.53
CA GLY A 125 -23.32 24.62 -12.15
C GLY A 125 -22.28 23.59 -11.70
N ILE A 126 -22.46 23.03 -10.50
CA ILE A 126 -21.61 21.97 -9.92
C ILE A 126 -21.61 20.66 -10.74
N ALA A 127 -22.70 20.38 -11.47
CA ALA A 127 -22.82 19.21 -12.35
C ALA A 127 -21.82 19.24 -13.51
N TYR A 128 -21.31 20.42 -13.90
CA TYR A 128 -20.29 20.57 -14.94
C TYR A 128 -18.85 20.63 -14.38
N THR A 129 -18.68 20.56 -13.04
CA THR A 129 -17.36 20.73 -12.39
C THR A 129 -16.90 19.53 -11.57
N VAL A 130 -17.81 18.81 -10.90
CA VAL A 130 -17.46 17.63 -10.10
C VAL A 130 -17.23 16.43 -11.03
N PRO A 131 -16.05 15.78 -11.02
CA PRO A 131 -15.80 14.58 -11.82
C PRO A 131 -16.61 13.38 -11.32
N ASP A 132 -16.80 12.39 -12.20
CA ASP A 132 -17.50 11.14 -11.91
C ASP A 132 -18.92 11.36 -11.33
N LEU A 133 -19.70 12.17 -12.05
CA LEU A 133 -21.06 12.57 -11.69
C LEU A 133 -21.99 11.35 -11.56
N ASP A 134 -22.48 11.08 -10.34
CA ASP A 134 -23.58 10.13 -10.12
C ASP A 134 -24.91 10.79 -10.51
N ALA A 135 -25.25 10.77 -11.80
CA ALA A 135 -26.56 11.22 -12.27
C ALA A 135 -27.09 10.30 -13.38
N LYS A 136 -28.41 10.15 -13.44
CA LYS A 136 -29.08 9.27 -14.39
C LYS A 136 -30.51 9.69 -14.67
N VAL A 137 -30.94 9.51 -15.91
CA VAL A 137 -32.31 9.73 -16.34
C VAL A 137 -32.97 8.37 -16.51
N ARG A 138 -34.08 8.16 -15.82
CA ARG A 138 -34.99 7.03 -16.05
C ARG A 138 -36.18 7.51 -16.86
N ILE A 139 -36.59 6.72 -17.84
CA ILE A 139 -37.77 6.97 -18.66
C ILE A 139 -38.64 5.72 -18.56
N TYR A 140 -39.81 5.86 -17.96
CA TYR A 140 -40.83 4.81 -17.92
C TYR A 140 -41.81 5.05 -19.07
N ILE A 141 -41.91 4.09 -19.99
CA ILE A 141 -42.88 4.15 -21.08
C ILE A 141 -44.14 3.41 -20.64
N ASN A 142 -45.20 4.16 -20.37
CA ASN A 142 -46.46 3.67 -19.83
C ASN A 142 -47.54 3.63 -20.92
N SER A 143 -48.40 2.62 -20.92
CA SER A 143 -49.60 2.57 -21.78
C SER A 143 -50.64 3.59 -21.31
N THR A 144 -51.18 4.44 -22.20
CA THR A 144 -52.24 5.41 -21.83
C THR A 144 -53.52 4.73 -21.34
N GLU A 145 -53.85 3.57 -21.88
CA GLU A 145 -55.11 2.85 -21.63
C GLU A 145 -55.05 2.04 -20.33
N THR A 146 -53.91 1.39 -20.05
CA THR A 146 -53.77 0.49 -18.89
C THR A 146 -52.96 1.07 -17.73
N ARG A 147 -52.28 2.21 -17.94
CA ARG A 147 -51.31 2.84 -17.01
C ARG A 147 -50.22 1.90 -16.47
N LYS A 148 -49.91 0.81 -17.19
CA LYS A 148 -48.82 -0.12 -16.86
C LYS A 148 -47.53 0.27 -17.59
N SER A 149 -46.38 0.07 -16.94
CA SER A 149 -45.06 0.28 -17.54
C SER A 149 -44.72 -0.84 -18.52
N ILE A 150 -44.60 -0.49 -19.80
CA ILE A 150 -44.29 -1.40 -20.91
C ILE A 150 -42.79 -1.69 -20.97
N THR A 151 -41.97 -0.68 -20.68
CA THR A 151 -40.52 -0.75 -20.54
C THR A 151 -40.00 0.38 -19.63
N CYS A 152 -38.81 0.18 -19.06
CA CYS A 152 -38.07 1.14 -18.25
C CYS A 152 -36.67 1.28 -18.83
N ILE A 153 -36.26 2.51 -19.13
CA ILE A 153 -34.99 2.83 -19.77
C ILE A 153 -34.16 3.74 -18.85
N GLU A 154 -32.89 3.42 -18.59
CA GLU A 154 -31.96 4.20 -17.74
C GLU A 154 -30.70 4.64 -18.54
N ALA A 155 -30.61 5.94 -18.80
CA ALA A 155 -29.41 6.60 -19.32
C ALA A 155 -28.56 7.12 -18.15
N SER A 156 -27.24 6.86 -18.17
CA SER A 156 -26.30 7.37 -17.15
C SER A 156 -25.57 8.60 -17.66
N LEU A 157 -25.58 9.69 -16.89
CA LEU A 157 -25.06 11.00 -17.29
C LEU A 157 -23.60 11.19 -16.85
N SER A 158 -22.74 11.54 -17.81
CA SER A 158 -21.34 11.95 -17.63
C SER A 158 -21.20 13.46 -17.90
N ASN A 159 -20.11 14.06 -17.42
CA ASN A 159 -19.69 15.42 -17.80
C ASN A 159 -18.29 15.46 -18.44
N GLY A 160 -17.83 14.31 -18.92
CA GLY A 160 -16.51 14.12 -19.55
C GLY A 160 -15.32 14.19 -18.58
N LYS A 161 -15.54 14.26 -17.26
CA LYS A 161 -14.47 14.42 -16.25
C LYS A 161 -14.44 13.25 -15.28
N THR A 162 -13.24 12.73 -15.04
CA THR A 162 -12.99 11.64 -14.09
C THR A 162 -11.75 11.90 -13.21
N VAL A 163 -11.80 11.39 -11.98
CA VAL A 163 -10.68 11.27 -11.05
C VAL A 163 -9.71 10.16 -11.48
N TYR A 164 -10.15 9.19 -12.28
CA TYR A 164 -9.27 8.13 -12.78
C TYR A 164 -8.36 8.65 -13.90
N GLN A 165 -7.08 8.85 -13.59
CA GLN A 165 -6.10 9.37 -14.53
C GLN A 165 -4.84 8.50 -14.53
N LYS A 166 -4.55 7.88 -15.69
CA LYS A 166 -3.36 7.03 -15.90
C LYS A 166 -2.05 7.72 -15.46
N GLY A 167 -1.96 9.05 -15.60
CA GLY A 167 -0.82 9.84 -15.13
C GLY A 167 -0.61 9.83 -13.61
N VAL A 168 -1.68 9.85 -12.81
CA VAL A 168 -1.62 9.77 -11.34
C VAL A 168 -1.10 8.41 -10.90
N GLY A 169 -1.59 7.32 -11.51
CA GLY A 169 -1.08 5.97 -11.28
C GLY A 169 0.42 5.84 -11.56
N TRP A 170 0.86 6.20 -12.77
CA TRP A 170 2.29 6.08 -13.12
C TRP A 170 3.20 7.03 -12.32
N THR A 171 2.76 8.25 -11.99
CA THR A 171 3.56 9.17 -11.17
C THR A 171 3.70 8.68 -9.72
N THR A 172 2.63 8.14 -9.13
CA THR A 172 2.69 7.54 -7.79
C THR A 172 3.55 6.27 -7.76
N ALA A 173 3.52 5.46 -8.82
CA ALA A 173 4.42 4.32 -9.00
C ALA A 173 5.90 4.72 -9.08
N ILE A 174 6.23 5.70 -9.92
CA ILE A 174 7.61 6.19 -10.10
C ILE A 174 8.15 6.76 -8.79
N ILE A 175 7.39 7.58 -8.06
CA ILE A 175 7.84 8.17 -6.79
C ILE A 175 8.05 7.10 -5.71
N SER A 176 7.17 6.08 -5.65
CA SER A 176 7.33 4.95 -4.73
C SER A 176 8.60 4.14 -5.04
N GLY A 177 8.87 3.87 -6.33
CA GLY A 177 10.09 3.21 -6.80
C GLY A 177 11.35 4.03 -6.50
N LEU A 178 11.32 5.34 -6.73
CA LEU A 178 12.43 6.25 -6.42
C LEU A 178 12.75 6.29 -4.91
N GLY A 179 11.74 6.24 -4.03
CA GLY A 179 11.96 6.17 -2.57
C GLY A 179 12.67 4.88 -2.14
N LEU A 180 12.28 3.73 -2.72
CA LEU A 180 12.96 2.46 -2.48
C LEU A 180 14.38 2.42 -3.07
N ALA A 181 14.59 3.01 -4.25
CA ALA A 181 15.91 3.14 -4.87
C ALA A 181 16.83 4.07 -4.07
N ALA A 182 16.32 5.21 -3.58
CA ALA A 182 17.06 6.13 -2.72
C ALA A 182 17.54 5.45 -1.44
N SER A 183 16.68 4.65 -0.79
CA SER A 183 17.06 3.82 0.36
C SER A 183 18.19 2.84 0.00
N ALA A 184 18.08 2.12 -1.12
CA ALA A 184 19.10 1.16 -1.55
C ALA A 184 20.46 1.82 -1.82
N ILE A 185 20.48 2.98 -2.50
CA ILE A 185 21.69 3.77 -2.76
C ILE A 185 22.31 4.27 -1.45
N THR A 186 21.49 4.86 -0.57
CA THR A 186 21.93 5.37 0.74
C THR A 186 22.53 4.24 1.61
N SER A 187 21.93 3.05 1.57
CA SER A 187 22.45 1.87 2.26
C SER A 187 23.80 1.41 1.69
N GLY A 188 23.95 1.43 0.36
CA GLY A 188 25.20 1.05 -0.32
C GLY A 188 26.34 2.05 -0.10
N LEU A 189 26.02 3.30 0.24
CA LEU A 189 26.99 4.33 0.65
C LEU A 189 27.41 4.22 2.13
N GLY A 190 26.88 3.24 2.88
CA GLY A 190 27.19 2.99 4.30
C GLY A 190 26.19 3.60 5.29
N HIS A 191 25.24 4.42 4.82
CA HIS A 191 24.27 5.12 5.67
C HIS A 191 23.03 4.24 6.01
N SER A 192 23.28 3.13 6.70
CA SER A 192 22.28 2.08 6.98
C SER A 192 21.07 2.57 7.79
N ASN A 193 21.27 3.46 8.76
CA ASN A 193 20.19 4.00 9.59
C ASN A 193 19.27 4.90 8.76
N THR A 194 19.82 5.87 8.01
CA THR A 194 19.04 6.71 7.09
C THR A 194 18.28 5.85 6.08
N ALA A 195 18.94 4.86 5.48
CA ALA A 195 18.32 3.96 4.52
C ALA A 195 17.12 3.21 5.10
N ALA A 196 17.17 2.80 6.37
CA ALA A 196 16.06 2.18 7.09
C ALA A 196 14.85 3.12 7.23
N HIS A 197 15.05 4.37 7.66
CA HIS A 197 13.96 5.35 7.77
C HIS A 197 13.33 5.68 6.41
N VAL A 198 14.13 5.81 5.34
CA VAL A 198 13.61 6.05 3.97
C VAL A 198 12.83 4.83 3.46
N ALA A 199 13.33 3.61 3.66
CA ALA A 199 12.61 2.38 3.30
C ALA A 199 11.27 2.27 4.02
N ALA A 200 11.24 2.52 5.33
CA ALA A 200 10.01 2.45 6.12
C ALA A 200 8.95 3.45 5.63
N ASN A 201 9.34 4.69 5.34
CA ASN A 201 8.42 5.72 4.84
C ASN A 201 7.89 5.38 3.44
N ALA A 202 8.75 4.91 2.53
CA ALA A 202 8.38 4.51 1.17
C ALA A 202 7.49 3.25 1.15
N LEU A 203 7.78 2.25 1.99
CA LEU A 203 6.95 1.05 2.13
C LEU A 203 5.57 1.38 2.71
N SER A 204 5.48 2.34 3.64
CA SER A 204 4.21 2.79 4.21
C SER A 204 3.37 3.59 3.20
N LEU A 205 4.00 4.38 2.32
CA LEU A 205 3.32 5.05 1.19
C LEU A 205 2.73 4.01 0.23
N PHE A 206 3.53 3.01 -0.16
CA PHE A 206 3.08 1.93 -1.03
C PHE A 206 1.96 1.09 -0.39
N GLY A 207 2.09 0.76 0.91
CA GLY A 207 1.05 0.06 1.66
C GLY A 207 -0.26 0.85 1.82
N PHE A 208 -0.21 2.19 1.85
CA PHE A 208 -1.41 3.01 1.77
C PHE A 208 -2.06 2.92 0.38
N MET A 209 -1.28 2.96 -0.71
CA MET A 209 -1.79 2.79 -2.08
C MET A 209 -2.42 1.41 -2.28
N GLN A 210 -1.78 0.33 -1.80
CA GLN A 210 -2.37 -1.01 -1.77
C GLN A 210 -3.65 -1.06 -0.93
N SER A 211 -3.76 -0.28 0.14
CA SER A 211 -5.00 -0.17 0.92
C SER A 211 -6.12 0.50 0.11
N GLN A 212 -5.83 1.59 -0.61
CA GLN A 212 -6.80 2.22 -1.52
C GLN A 212 -7.25 1.27 -2.65
N ALA A 213 -6.31 0.54 -3.25
CA ALA A 213 -6.60 -0.48 -4.26
C ALA A 213 -7.49 -1.61 -3.70
N MET A 214 -7.16 -2.11 -2.49
CA MET A 214 -7.97 -3.08 -1.75
C MET A 214 -9.39 -2.57 -1.44
N PHE A 215 -9.58 -1.28 -1.12
CA PHE A 215 -10.92 -0.71 -0.96
C PHE A 215 -11.71 -0.72 -2.28
N GLY A 216 -11.07 -0.43 -3.41
CA GLY A 216 -11.72 -0.46 -4.74
C GLY A 216 -12.16 -1.86 -5.22
N MET A 217 -11.59 -2.93 -4.65
CA MET A 217 -11.89 -4.34 -4.98
C MET A 217 -13.03 -4.95 -4.13
N ILE A 218 -13.69 -4.16 -3.28
CA ILE A 218 -14.79 -4.60 -2.43
C ILE A 218 -16.09 -4.69 -3.24
N SER A 219 -16.89 -5.73 -3.02
CA SER A 219 -18.16 -6.03 -3.72
C SER A 219 -19.32 -5.05 -3.48
N VAL A 220 -19.08 -3.99 -2.70
CA VAL A 220 -20.06 -2.96 -2.31
C VAL A 220 -20.26 -1.99 -3.47
N ALA A 221 -21.52 -1.63 -3.76
CA ALA A 221 -21.85 -0.55 -4.68
C ALA A 221 -21.29 0.78 -4.15
N MET A 222 -20.24 1.31 -4.80
CA MET A 222 -19.59 2.55 -4.39
C MET A 222 -20.02 3.72 -5.29
N PRO A 223 -19.98 4.98 -4.80
CA PRO A 223 -20.17 6.14 -5.66
C PRO A 223 -19.08 6.18 -6.76
N PRO A 224 -19.41 6.53 -8.03
CA PRO A 224 -18.45 6.55 -9.14
C PRO A 224 -17.13 7.29 -8.86
N ILE A 225 -17.17 8.40 -8.10
CA ILE A 225 -15.96 9.14 -7.70
C ILE A 225 -15.01 8.35 -6.77
N VAL A 226 -15.55 7.46 -5.92
CA VAL A 226 -14.77 6.56 -5.06
C VAL A 226 -14.17 5.42 -5.88
N GLU A 227 -14.95 4.90 -6.83
CA GLU A 227 -14.50 3.89 -7.78
C GLU A 227 -13.36 4.39 -8.67
N ALA A 228 -13.52 5.58 -9.27
CA ALA A 228 -12.50 6.23 -10.09
C ALA A 228 -11.25 6.61 -9.28
N TRP A 229 -11.43 7.10 -8.05
CA TRP A 229 -10.32 7.36 -7.13
C TRP A 229 -9.50 6.10 -6.84
N THR A 230 -10.15 5.01 -6.43
CA THR A 230 -9.45 3.76 -6.06
C THR A 230 -8.82 3.08 -7.28
N GLN A 231 -9.39 3.22 -8.48
CA GLN A 231 -8.83 2.68 -9.72
C GLN A 231 -7.41 3.22 -10.02
N ASN A 232 -7.08 4.45 -9.59
CA ASN A 232 -5.73 5.02 -9.77
C ASN A 232 -4.60 4.20 -9.12
N PHE A 233 -4.90 3.34 -8.14
CA PHE A 233 -3.90 2.61 -7.36
C PHE A 233 -3.80 1.11 -7.69
N GLN A 234 -4.63 0.60 -8.61
CA GLN A 234 -4.73 -0.84 -8.88
C GLN A 234 -3.45 -1.45 -9.48
N TRP A 235 -2.59 -0.61 -10.07
CA TRP A 235 -1.21 -0.98 -10.45
C TRP A 235 -0.38 -1.52 -9.27
N SER A 236 -0.66 -1.08 -8.04
CA SER A 236 0.04 -1.55 -6.81
C SER A 236 -0.42 -2.95 -6.35
N MET A 237 -1.46 -3.47 -6.98
CA MET A 237 -1.97 -4.85 -6.86
C MET A 237 -1.77 -5.63 -8.17
N GLY A 238 -0.94 -5.14 -9.10
CA GLY A 238 -0.57 -5.81 -10.36
C GLY A 238 -1.65 -5.79 -11.45
N ILE A 239 -2.77 -5.10 -11.26
CA ILE A 239 -3.86 -5.02 -12.24
C ILE A 239 -3.54 -3.91 -13.23
N ILE A 240 -2.95 -4.27 -14.38
CA ILE A 240 -2.49 -3.36 -15.43
C ILE A 240 -2.80 -4.02 -16.79
N HIS A 241 -3.60 -3.38 -17.65
CA HIS A 241 -3.91 -3.93 -18.97
C HIS A 241 -2.71 -3.83 -19.93
N ILE A 242 -2.36 -4.95 -20.58
CA ILE A 242 -1.46 -5.02 -21.74
C ILE A 242 -2.04 -6.07 -22.72
N GLY A 243 -2.45 -5.65 -23.93
CA GLY A 243 -3.14 -6.55 -24.88
C GLY A 243 -2.39 -7.84 -25.26
N PHE A 244 -1.05 -7.83 -25.31
CA PHE A 244 -0.27 -9.06 -25.50
C PHE A 244 -0.38 -10.01 -24.29
N LEU A 245 -0.39 -9.47 -23.07
CA LEU A 245 -0.53 -10.25 -21.85
C LEU A 245 -1.92 -10.86 -21.75
N GLU A 246 -2.96 -10.11 -22.10
CA GLU A 246 -4.34 -10.62 -22.16
C GLU A 246 -4.49 -11.76 -23.19
N THR A 247 -3.81 -11.63 -24.34
CA THR A 247 -3.76 -12.72 -25.35
C THR A 247 -3.06 -13.97 -24.80
N LEU A 248 -1.96 -13.79 -24.06
CA LEU A 248 -1.21 -14.88 -23.43
C LEU A 248 -1.99 -15.55 -22.30
N CYS A 249 -2.72 -14.78 -21.48
CA CYS A 249 -3.56 -15.32 -20.41
C CYS A 249 -4.72 -16.12 -20.99
N THR A 250 -5.45 -15.54 -21.96
CA THR A 250 -6.53 -16.22 -22.69
C THR A 250 -6.06 -17.51 -23.37
N TRP A 251 -4.83 -17.54 -23.91
CA TRP A 251 -4.21 -18.74 -24.46
C TRP A 251 -3.92 -19.81 -23.39
N TYR A 252 -3.35 -19.41 -22.24
CA TYR A 252 -3.03 -20.34 -21.14
C TYR A 252 -4.29 -20.96 -20.54
N LEU A 253 -5.32 -20.14 -20.28
CA LEU A 253 -6.63 -20.56 -19.79
C LEU A 253 -7.26 -21.61 -20.72
N ARG A 254 -7.37 -21.29 -22.02
CA ARG A 254 -7.89 -22.23 -23.04
C ARG A 254 -7.08 -23.52 -23.13
N SER A 255 -5.75 -23.40 -23.10
CA SER A 255 -4.83 -24.55 -23.18
C SER A 255 -4.87 -25.45 -21.94
N THR A 256 -5.43 -24.97 -20.83
CA THR A 256 -5.57 -25.70 -19.56
C THR A 256 -7.01 -26.14 -19.26
N GLY A 257 -7.92 -25.96 -20.23
CA GLY A 257 -9.31 -26.42 -20.15
C GLY A 257 -10.30 -25.41 -19.56
N GLY A 258 -9.88 -24.18 -19.27
CA GLY A 258 -10.75 -23.09 -18.84
C GLY A 258 -11.49 -22.42 -20.00
N THR A 259 -12.69 -21.92 -19.73
CA THR A 259 -13.49 -21.12 -20.68
C THR A 259 -13.30 -19.63 -20.40
N PRO A 260 -12.77 -18.81 -21.32
CA PRO A 260 -12.60 -17.37 -21.09
C PRO A 260 -13.93 -16.65 -20.99
N SER A 261 -13.96 -15.56 -20.24
CA SER A 261 -15.01 -14.56 -20.40
C SER A 261 -14.84 -13.83 -21.73
N THR A 262 -15.97 -13.41 -22.29
CA THR A 262 -16.09 -12.65 -23.54
C THR A 262 -16.73 -11.28 -23.30
N LEU A 263 -16.77 -10.82 -22.05
CA LEU A 263 -17.61 -9.70 -21.60
C LEU A 263 -17.14 -8.34 -22.16
N LEU A 264 -15.84 -8.18 -22.42
CA LEU A 264 -15.31 -7.01 -23.13
C LEU A 264 -15.43 -7.17 -24.66
N SER A 265 -15.51 -8.41 -25.15
CA SER A 265 -15.63 -8.74 -26.57
C SER A 265 -17.07 -8.64 -27.10
N GLU A 266 -18.06 -8.91 -26.24
CA GLU A 266 -19.51 -8.90 -26.53
C GLU A 266 -20.19 -7.57 -26.15
N LEU A 267 -19.43 -6.50 -25.96
CA LEU A 267 -19.94 -5.20 -25.50
C LEU A 267 -20.97 -4.55 -26.47
N SER A 268 -21.11 -5.10 -27.68
CA SER A 268 -22.13 -4.75 -28.70
C SER A 268 -23.43 -5.55 -28.61
N THR A 269 -23.45 -6.70 -27.93
CA THR A 269 -24.63 -7.60 -27.79
C THR A 269 -25.11 -7.71 -26.34
N THR A 270 -24.19 -7.55 -25.39
CA THR A 270 -24.37 -7.87 -23.97
C THR A 270 -24.26 -6.58 -23.14
N SER A 271 -25.38 -6.14 -22.55
CA SER A 271 -25.41 -4.91 -21.74
C SER A 271 -24.82 -5.15 -20.35
N VAL A 272 -23.65 -4.55 -20.10
CA VAL A 272 -22.90 -4.67 -18.84
C VAL A 272 -23.35 -3.58 -17.87
N GLU A 273 -23.96 -3.97 -16.75
CA GLU A 273 -24.29 -3.08 -15.64
C GLU A 273 -23.22 -3.17 -14.56
N VAL A 274 -22.28 -2.21 -14.49
CA VAL A 274 -21.45 -2.04 -13.28
C VAL A 274 -22.38 -1.85 -12.08
N LEU A 275 -22.24 -2.67 -11.03
CA LEU A 275 -23.29 -2.95 -10.05
C LEU A 275 -23.91 -1.69 -9.45
N LYS A 276 -25.05 -1.27 -10.02
CA LYS A 276 -25.83 -0.14 -9.54
C LYS A 276 -26.70 -0.59 -8.37
N ARG A 277 -26.99 0.36 -7.50
CA ARG A 277 -27.86 0.25 -6.33
C ARG A 277 -29.27 -0.27 -6.70
N ARG A 278 -29.46 -1.60 -6.70
CA ARG A 278 -30.75 -2.30 -6.91
C ARG A 278 -31.25 -2.86 -5.58
N LYS A 279 -32.57 -2.81 -5.35
CA LYS A 279 -33.17 -3.06 -4.03
C LYS A 279 -32.98 -4.52 -3.59
N ARG A 280 -32.38 -4.72 -2.41
CA ARG A 280 -31.88 -5.98 -1.81
C ARG A 280 -32.84 -7.19 -1.83
N SER A 281 -34.15 -6.96 -1.98
CA SER A 281 -35.17 -8.02 -2.06
C SER A 281 -35.15 -8.84 -3.35
N ILE A 282 -34.63 -8.31 -4.46
CA ILE A 282 -34.64 -9.00 -5.77
C ILE A 282 -33.48 -9.98 -5.91
N GLU A 283 -32.28 -9.59 -5.48
CA GLU A 283 -31.04 -10.39 -5.68
C GLU A 283 -31.03 -11.73 -4.91
N THR A 284 -31.72 -11.81 -3.76
CA THR A 284 -31.84 -13.08 -3.01
C THR A 284 -32.77 -14.06 -3.74
N ALA A 285 -33.85 -13.58 -4.34
CA ALA A 285 -34.78 -14.41 -5.09
C ALA A 285 -34.15 -14.95 -6.37
N THR A 286 -33.48 -14.09 -7.16
CA THR A 286 -32.88 -14.49 -8.44
C THR A 286 -31.72 -15.48 -8.25
N ASN A 287 -30.90 -15.35 -7.21
CA ASN A 287 -29.83 -16.30 -6.93
C ASN A 287 -30.33 -17.67 -6.44
N LEU A 288 -31.41 -17.70 -5.66
CA LEU A 288 -32.08 -18.95 -5.29
C LEU A 288 -32.68 -19.64 -6.54
N MET A 289 -33.31 -18.85 -7.41
CA MET A 289 -33.93 -19.34 -8.65
C MET A 289 -32.89 -19.84 -9.66
N LYS A 290 -31.77 -19.12 -9.86
CA LYS A 290 -30.64 -19.59 -10.70
C LYS A 290 -30.07 -20.93 -10.22
N ARG A 291 -29.93 -21.13 -8.90
CA ARG A 291 -29.49 -22.42 -8.33
C ARG A 291 -30.50 -23.55 -8.55
N GLY A 292 -31.81 -23.26 -8.52
CA GLY A 292 -32.84 -24.25 -8.85
C GLY A 292 -32.88 -24.62 -10.34
N VAL A 293 -32.82 -23.62 -11.23
CA VAL A 293 -33.00 -23.79 -12.68
C VAL A 293 -31.76 -24.35 -13.37
N SER A 294 -30.55 -24.00 -12.92
CA SER A 294 -29.27 -24.46 -13.53
C SER A 294 -29.13 -25.99 -13.57
N ASN A 295 -29.63 -26.68 -12.54
CA ASN A 295 -29.63 -28.15 -12.49
C ASN A 295 -30.72 -28.82 -13.36
N ILE A 296 -31.71 -28.05 -13.84
CA ILE A 296 -32.85 -28.56 -14.62
C ILE A 296 -32.65 -28.30 -16.12
N MET A 297 -32.13 -27.13 -16.51
CA MET A 297 -31.92 -26.77 -17.92
C MET A 297 -30.79 -27.54 -18.62
N LYS A 298 -29.93 -28.25 -17.89
CA LYS A 298 -28.70 -28.91 -18.43
C LYS A 298 -28.96 -30.14 -19.34
N ARG A 299 -30.17 -30.29 -19.89
CA ARG A 299 -30.62 -31.42 -20.74
C ARG A 299 -31.57 -31.09 -21.89
N SER A 300 -32.00 -29.83 -22.10
CA SER A 300 -33.16 -29.53 -22.98
C SER A 300 -32.99 -28.35 -23.94
N SER A 301 -31.76 -27.97 -24.32
CA SER A 301 -31.53 -26.84 -25.25
C SER A 301 -30.31 -27.05 -26.14
N ALA A 302 -30.42 -28.02 -27.06
CA ALA A 302 -29.77 -27.90 -28.37
C ALA A 302 -30.79 -27.31 -29.35
N ALA A 303 -30.35 -26.40 -30.22
CA ALA A 303 -31.18 -25.54 -31.08
C ALA A 303 -32.08 -24.53 -30.34
N ASN A 304 -31.53 -23.34 -30.06
CA ASN A 304 -32.06 -22.07 -30.58
C ASN A 304 -31.18 -20.89 -30.11
N ASP A 305 -30.49 -20.23 -31.05
CA ASP A 305 -29.76 -18.98 -30.81
C ASP A 305 -30.72 -17.77 -30.70
N ALA A 306 -31.58 -17.80 -29.69
CA ALA A 306 -32.28 -16.60 -29.23
C ALA A 306 -31.31 -15.81 -28.34
N ALA A 307 -30.87 -14.64 -28.81
CA ALA A 307 -29.93 -13.78 -28.07
C ALA A 307 -30.56 -13.24 -26.77
N THR A 308 -30.47 -14.03 -25.70
CA THR A 308 -30.92 -13.63 -24.36
C THR A 308 -30.02 -12.50 -23.86
N HIS A 309 -30.50 -11.25 -23.93
CA HIS A 309 -29.83 -10.07 -23.36
C HIS A 309 -29.79 -10.16 -21.83
N ALA A 310 -28.89 -10.99 -21.30
CA ALA A 310 -28.64 -11.12 -19.89
C ALA A 310 -27.81 -9.92 -19.42
N THR A 311 -28.42 -9.04 -18.63
CA THR A 311 -27.70 -7.95 -17.96
C THR A 311 -26.71 -8.53 -16.96
N VAL A 312 -25.42 -8.46 -17.29
CA VAL A 312 -24.35 -8.95 -16.41
C VAL A 312 -23.99 -7.84 -15.43
N VAL A 313 -24.10 -8.14 -14.13
CA VAL A 313 -23.96 -7.15 -13.07
C VAL A 313 -22.59 -7.29 -12.40
N VAL A 314 -21.67 -6.38 -12.70
CA VAL A 314 -20.22 -6.51 -12.43
C VAL A 314 -19.83 -5.78 -11.14
N ARG A 315 -19.13 -6.44 -10.20
CA ARG A 315 -18.81 -5.91 -8.85
C ARG A 315 -17.35 -6.13 -8.45
N GLY A 316 -16.91 -5.46 -7.38
CA GLY A 316 -15.65 -5.75 -6.67
C GLY A 316 -14.40 -5.89 -7.55
N ILE A 317 -13.78 -7.08 -7.55
CA ILE A 317 -12.57 -7.39 -8.32
C ILE A 317 -12.87 -7.40 -9.82
N ASP A 318 -13.95 -8.06 -10.21
CA ASP A 318 -14.48 -8.17 -11.58
C ASP A 318 -14.68 -6.76 -12.18
N ARG A 319 -15.22 -5.82 -11.39
CA ARG A 319 -15.41 -4.40 -11.73
C ARG A 319 -14.09 -3.66 -11.94
N VAL A 320 -13.09 -3.93 -11.10
CA VAL A 320 -11.75 -3.36 -11.23
C VAL A 320 -11.05 -3.86 -12.49
N GLY A 321 -11.22 -5.14 -12.86
CA GLY A 321 -10.75 -5.72 -14.12
C GLY A 321 -11.44 -5.10 -15.34
N PHE A 322 -12.77 -5.07 -15.35
CA PHE A 322 -13.57 -4.44 -16.41
C PHE A 322 -13.16 -2.97 -16.64
N THR A 323 -13.02 -2.19 -15.57
CA THR A 323 -12.58 -0.77 -15.63
C THR A 323 -11.12 -0.62 -16.09
N ALA A 324 -10.29 -1.66 -15.96
CA ALA A 324 -8.94 -1.69 -16.51
C ALA A 324 -8.90 -2.14 -17.99
N GLY A 325 -9.96 -2.78 -18.51
CA GLY A 325 -9.98 -3.44 -19.81
C GLY A 325 -9.38 -4.86 -19.77
N ILE A 326 -9.53 -5.56 -18.64
CA ILE A 326 -9.06 -6.95 -18.43
C ILE A 326 -10.30 -7.85 -18.33
N GLU A 327 -10.32 -8.94 -19.10
CA GLU A 327 -11.39 -9.95 -19.04
C GLU A 327 -11.40 -10.63 -17.66
N GLU A 328 -12.58 -10.94 -17.12
CA GLU A 328 -12.76 -11.46 -15.75
C GLU A 328 -11.85 -12.66 -15.47
N THR A 329 -11.81 -13.63 -16.39
CA THR A 329 -10.97 -14.84 -16.25
C THR A 329 -9.47 -14.57 -16.24
N ASN A 330 -9.00 -13.42 -16.74
CA ASN A 330 -7.57 -13.11 -16.85
C ASN A 330 -7.02 -12.37 -15.63
N ILE A 331 -7.85 -11.81 -14.75
CA ILE A 331 -7.42 -10.90 -13.67
C ILE A 331 -6.37 -11.55 -12.75
N PHE A 332 -6.58 -12.80 -12.34
CA PHE A 332 -5.63 -13.54 -11.49
C PHE A 332 -4.27 -13.72 -12.19
N LEU A 333 -4.29 -14.20 -13.44
CA LEU A 333 -3.09 -14.56 -14.18
C LEU A 333 -2.29 -13.33 -14.61
N THR A 334 -2.95 -12.26 -15.07
CA THR A 334 -2.31 -10.96 -15.34
C THR A 334 -1.61 -10.44 -14.08
N GLY A 335 -2.30 -10.41 -12.93
CA GLY A 335 -1.71 -9.96 -11.66
C GLY A 335 -0.53 -10.83 -11.20
N LEU A 336 -0.61 -12.15 -11.34
CA LEU A 336 0.49 -13.07 -11.03
C LEU A 336 1.70 -12.84 -11.94
N ILE A 337 1.50 -12.72 -13.25
CA ILE A 337 2.59 -12.50 -14.21
C ILE A 337 3.28 -11.16 -13.93
N PHE A 338 2.54 -10.10 -13.60
CA PHE A 338 3.15 -8.83 -13.17
C PHE A 338 3.99 -8.97 -11.90
N PHE A 339 3.55 -9.73 -10.89
CA PHE A 339 4.35 -9.97 -9.70
C PHE A 339 5.66 -10.71 -10.03
N VAL A 340 5.59 -11.80 -10.80
CA VAL A 340 6.77 -12.59 -11.18
C VAL A 340 7.73 -11.78 -12.07
N PHE A 341 7.19 -11.03 -13.05
CA PHE A 341 7.97 -10.14 -13.91
C PHE A 341 8.65 -9.01 -13.12
N PHE A 342 7.95 -8.37 -12.18
CA PHE A 342 8.53 -7.32 -11.34
C PHE A 342 9.65 -7.86 -10.44
N VAL A 343 9.45 -9.02 -9.81
CA VAL A 343 10.50 -9.70 -9.03
C VAL A 343 11.71 -10.02 -9.90
N PHE A 344 11.50 -10.60 -11.09
CA PHE A 344 12.57 -10.91 -12.04
C PHE A 344 13.33 -9.65 -12.48
N MET A 345 12.62 -8.60 -12.90
CA MET A 345 13.20 -7.34 -13.35
C MET A 345 14.08 -6.70 -12.28
N VAL A 346 13.60 -6.62 -11.03
CA VAL A 346 14.42 -6.07 -9.92
C VAL A 346 15.65 -6.94 -9.66
N MET A 347 15.52 -8.27 -9.67
CA MET A 347 16.67 -9.16 -9.48
C MET A 347 17.70 -9.03 -10.62
N VAL A 348 17.27 -8.81 -11.86
CA VAL A 348 18.14 -8.50 -13.00
C VAL A 348 18.84 -7.15 -12.83
N ILE A 349 18.11 -6.08 -12.50
CA ILE A 349 18.69 -4.73 -12.27
C ILE A 349 19.80 -4.79 -11.21
N VAL A 350 19.54 -5.46 -10.08
CA VAL A 350 20.48 -5.50 -8.96
C VAL A 350 21.67 -6.41 -9.29
N ALA A 351 21.49 -7.45 -10.12
CA ALA A 351 22.59 -8.27 -10.64
C ALA A 351 23.47 -7.52 -11.68
N LEU A 352 22.86 -6.70 -12.55
CA LEU A 352 23.57 -5.82 -13.48
C LEU A 352 24.38 -4.76 -12.70
N PHE A 353 23.83 -4.20 -11.62
CA PHE A 353 24.55 -3.28 -10.74
C PHE A 353 25.78 -3.95 -10.09
N LYS A 354 25.66 -5.20 -9.63
CA LYS A 354 26.79 -6.00 -9.13
C LYS A 354 27.87 -6.19 -10.22
N ALA A 355 27.49 -6.54 -11.44
CA ALA A 355 28.42 -6.70 -12.56
C ALA A 355 29.13 -5.37 -12.90
N GLY A 356 28.39 -4.26 -12.93
CA GLY A 356 28.94 -2.92 -13.12
C GLY A 356 29.97 -2.53 -12.05
N CYS A 357 29.67 -2.79 -10.77
CA CYS A 357 30.62 -2.54 -9.68
C CYS A 357 31.92 -3.36 -9.81
N GLU A 358 31.84 -4.63 -10.22
CA GLU A 358 33.02 -5.46 -10.44
C GLU A 358 33.85 -5.01 -11.65
N ILE A 359 33.21 -4.64 -12.76
CA ILE A 359 33.91 -4.11 -13.95
C ILE A 359 34.59 -2.78 -13.61
N LEU A 360 33.90 -1.88 -12.90
CA LEU A 360 34.44 -0.56 -12.55
C LEU A 360 35.59 -0.64 -11.54
N ALA A 361 35.57 -1.63 -10.64
CA ALA A 361 36.68 -1.94 -9.74
C ALA A 361 37.87 -2.59 -10.48
N LYS A 362 37.62 -3.55 -11.39
CA LYS A 362 38.66 -4.16 -12.23
C LYS A 362 39.36 -3.14 -13.12
N ASN A 363 38.62 -2.18 -13.67
CA ASN A 363 39.14 -1.11 -14.54
C ASN A 363 39.77 0.06 -13.75
N GLY A 364 40.07 -0.10 -12.46
CA GLY A 364 40.72 0.90 -11.61
C GLY A 364 39.92 2.18 -11.30
N ARG A 365 38.74 2.36 -11.92
CA ARG A 365 37.90 3.56 -11.79
C ARG A 365 37.14 3.67 -10.47
N MET A 366 37.14 2.63 -9.66
CA MET A 366 36.58 2.63 -8.30
C MET A 366 37.62 2.10 -7.30
N LYS A 367 37.88 2.85 -6.23
CA LYS A 367 38.71 2.37 -5.10
C LYS A 367 38.12 1.07 -4.58
N SER A 368 38.93 0.01 -4.45
CA SER A 368 38.47 -1.36 -4.16
C SER A 368 37.59 -1.49 -2.92
N ASP A 369 37.81 -0.60 -1.94
CA ASP A 369 37.10 -0.50 -0.67
C ASP A 369 35.64 -0.03 -0.80
N LYS A 370 35.28 0.70 -1.86
CA LYS A 370 33.88 1.09 -2.11
C LYS A 370 33.05 -0.11 -2.56
N PHE A 371 31.91 -0.33 -1.88
CA PHE A 371 31.00 -1.46 -2.10
C PHE A 371 31.67 -2.85 -1.92
N SER A 372 32.77 -2.95 -1.18
CA SER A 372 33.47 -4.21 -0.85
C SER A 372 32.54 -5.23 -0.20
N ASP A 373 31.84 -4.82 0.87
CA ASP A 373 30.84 -5.63 1.58
C ASP A 373 29.70 -6.10 0.67
N PHE A 374 29.21 -5.23 -0.21
CA PHE A 374 28.14 -5.56 -1.15
C PHE A 374 28.59 -6.56 -2.23
N ARG A 375 29.82 -6.43 -2.74
CA ARG A 375 30.41 -7.35 -3.72
C ARG A 375 30.61 -8.74 -3.12
N ASN A 376 31.18 -8.81 -1.91
CA ASN A 376 31.46 -10.06 -1.22
C ASN A 376 30.18 -10.72 -0.64
N GLY A 377 29.32 -9.91 -0.03
CA GLY A 377 28.04 -10.32 0.58
C GLY A 377 26.87 -10.45 -0.40
N TRP A 378 27.08 -10.22 -1.70
CA TRP A 378 26.06 -10.14 -2.76
C TRP A 378 24.91 -11.15 -2.63
N LYS A 379 25.23 -12.45 -2.47
CA LYS A 379 24.24 -13.53 -2.40
C LYS A 379 23.32 -13.44 -1.18
N VAL A 380 23.73 -12.75 -0.12
CA VAL A 380 22.92 -12.49 1.09
C VAL A 380 21.96 -11.31 0.83
N VAL A 381 22.48 -10.22 0.28
CA VAL A 381 21.70 -9.01 -0.07
C VAL A 381 20.62 -9.34 -1.10
N ALA A 382 20.96 -10.08 -2.16
CA ALA A 382 20.01 -10.51 -3.18
C ALA A 382 18.86 -11.37 -2.60
N ARG A 383 19.14 -12.22 -1.61
CA ARG A 383 18.09 -12.99 -0.89
C ARG A 383 17.21 -12.08 -0.03
N GLY A 384 17.79 -11.09 0.66
CA GLY A 384 17.03 -10.11 1.44
C GLY A 384 16.14 -9.21 0.58
N ILE A 385 16.60 -8.83 -0.62
CA ILE A 385 15.80 -8.10 -1.61
C ILE A 385 14.63 -8.98 -2.09
N LEU A 386 14.88 -10.24 -2.45
CA LEU A 386 13.82 -11.15 -2.90
C LEU A 386 12.70 -11.29 -1.86
N PHE A 387 13.03 -11.57 -0.58
CA PHE A 387 12.01 -11.64 0.46
C PHE A 387 11.32 -10.28 0.72
N ARG A 388 12.01 -9.14 0.55
CA ARG A 388 11.37 -7.81 0.63
C ARG A 388 10.33 -7.62 -0.47
N LEU A 389 10.62 -8.07 -1.71
CA LEU A 389 9.66 -8.04 -2.80
C LEU A 389 8.48 -8.99 -2.54
N THR A 390 8.72 -10.17 -1.97
CA THR A 390 7.66 -11.09 -1.51
C THR A 390 6.76 -10.45 -0.45
N LEU A 391 7.31 -9.67 0.49
CA LEU A 391 6.55 -8.93 1.50
C LEU A 391 5.70 -7.81 0.88
N ILE A 392 6.24 -7.09 -0.12
CA ILE A 392 5.56 -6.03 -0.85
C ILE A 392 4.40 -6.59 -1.69
N GLY A 393 4.58 -7.74 -2.34
CA GLY A 393 3.53 -8.44 -3.09
C GLY A 393 2.57 -9.27 -2.22
N PHE A 394 2.76 -9.34 -0.90
CA PHE A 394 1.96 -10.19 -0.03
C PHE A 394 0.45 -9.88 -0.06
N PRO A 395 0.00 -8.61 0.00
CA PRO A 395 -1.44 -8.30 -0.06
C PRO A 395 -2.04 -8.68 -1.42
N GLN A 396 -1.32 -8.38 -2.52
CA GLN A 396 -1.70 -8.74 -3.89
C GLN A 396 -1.90 -10.24 -4.04
N MET A 397 -0.88 -11.04 -3.70
CA MET A 397 -0.96 -12.49 -3.89
C MET A 397 -2.00 -13.13 -2.97
N CYS A 398 -2.21 -12.62 -1.75
CA CYS A 398 -3.28 -13.12 -0.90
C CYS A 398 -4.68 -12.79 -1.46
N VAL A 399 -4.93 -11.57 -1.93
CA VAL A 399 -6.25 -11.21 -2.50
C VAL A 399 -6.54 -12.01 -3.77
N LEU A 400 -5.60 -12.02 -4.72
CA LEU A 400 -5.84 -12.63 -6.04
C LEU A 400 -5.93 -14.16 -5.98
N CYS A 401 -5.06 -14.85 -5.21
CA CYS A 401 -5.15 -16.31 -5.07
C CYS A 401 -6.42 -16.74 -4.32
N LEU A 402 -6.85 -15.99 -3.29
CA LEU A 402 -8.08 -16.31 -2.55
C LEU A 402 -9.36 -15.97 -3.34
N TRP A 403 -9.29 -15.04 -4.29
CA TRP A 403 -10.38 -14.78 -5.24
C TRP A 403 -10.47 -15.83 -6.35
N GLU A 404 -9.34 -16.32 -6.87
CA GLU A 404 -9.32 -17.44 -7.83
C GLU A 404 -10.01 -18.69 -7.23
N PHE A 405 -9.81 -18.96 -5.93
CA PHE A 405 -10.52 -20.00 -5.18
C PHE A 405 -12.05 -19.80 -5.08
N THR A 406 -12.60 -18.68 -5.58
CA THR A 406 -14.05 -18.50 -5.75
C THR A 406 -14.48 -18.73 -7.20
N GLN A 407 -13.73 -18.23 -8.18
CA GLN A 407 -14.09 -18.28 -9.60
C GLN A 407 -13.84 -19.64 -10.26
N HIS A 408 -12.74 -20.32 -9.91
CA HIS A 408 -12.35 -21.62 -10.49
C HIS A 408 -12.19 -21.58 -12.03
N ASN A 409 -11.49 -20.58 -12.56
CA ASN A 409 -11.41 -20.28 -14.00
C ASN A 409 -10.76 -21.43 -14.80
N SER A 410 -9.70 -22.03 -14.27
CA SER A 410 -9.06 -23.23 -14.80
C SER A 410 -8.47 -24.11 -13.70
N ALA A 411 -8.43 -25.42 -13.94
CA ALA A 411 -7.78 -26.38 -13.04
C ALA A 411 -6.27 -26.09 -12.86
N ALA A 412 -5.59 -25.58 -13.89
CA ALA A 412 -4.18 -25.22 -13.79
C ALA A 412 -3.97 -23.91 -13.02
N GLU A 413 -4.86 -22.93 -13.22
CA GLU A 413 -4.82 -21.64 -12.52
C GLU A 413 -5.13 -21.81 -11.04
N MET A 414 -6.08 -22.66 -10.68
CA MET A 414 -6.33 -23.10 -9.29
C MET A 414 -5.09 -23.75 -8.65
N VAL A 415 -4.40 -24.67 -9.34
CA VAL A 415 -3.15 -25.28 -8.84
C VAL A 415 -2.06 -24.24 -8.67
N LEU A 416 -1.93 -23.31 -9.63
CA LEU A 416 -0.96 -22.22 -9.60
C LEU A 416 -1.25 -21.24 -8.45
N ALA A 417 -2.52 -20.90 -8.20
CA ALA A 417 -2.96 -20.09 -7.08
C ALA A 417 -2.66 -20.76 -5.73
N VAL A 418 -2.92 -22.07 -5.58
CA VAL A 418 -2.57 -22.84 -4.36
C VAL A 418 -1.06 -22.83 -4.12
N ILE A 419 -0.26 -23.13 -5.14
CA ILE A 419 1.21 -23.17 -5.02
C ILE A 419 1.78 -21.78 -4.69
N MET A 420 1.29 -20.72 -5.35
CA MET A 420 1.75 -19.34 -5.10
C MET A 420 1.34 -18.85 -3.72
N PHE A 421 0.09 -19.09 -3.30
CA PHE A 421 -0.39 -18.72 -1.96
C PHE A 421 0.41 -19.43 -0.86
N LEU A 422 0.55 -20.75 -0.93
CA LEU A 422 1.27 -21.53 0.08
C LEU A 422 2.78 -21.24 0.10
N SER A 423 3.42 -21.02 -1.05
CA SER A 423 4.85 -20.70 -1.12
C SER A 423 5.15 -19.30 -0.56
N VAL A 424 4.33 -18.29 -0.88
CA VAL A 424 4.47 -16.93 -0.33
C VAL A 424 4.21 -16.91 1.18
N LEU A 425 3.12 -17.54 1.63
CA LEU A 425 2.77 -17.63 3.05
C LEU A 425 3.83 -18.41 3.85
N GLY A 426 4.29 -19.54 3.32
CA GLY A 426 5.35 -20.36 3.91
C GLY A 426 6.69 -19.65 3.97
N ALA A 427 7.08 -18.93 2.91
CA ALA A 427 8.33 -18.17 2.86
C ALA A 427 8.37 -17.04 3.91
N LEU A 428 7.30 -16.24 4.00
CA LEU A 428 7.22 -15.14 4.98
C LEU A 428 7.01 -15.65 6.41
N GLY A 429 6.22 -16.70 6.61
CA GLY A 429 6.04 -17.36 7.90
C GLY A 429 7.34 -17.96 8.45
N TRP A 430 8.09 -18.68 7.61
CA TRP A 430 9.42 -19.18 7.94
C TRP A 430 10.38 -18.03 8.29
N ALA A 431 10.39 -16.96 7.50
CA ALA A 431 11.28 -15.81 7.72
C ALA A 431 10.99 -15.11 9.06
N ALA A 432 9.71 -14.85 9.36
CA ALA A 432 9.27 -14.29 10.65
C ALA A 432 9.61 -15.22 11.83
N PHE A 433 9.38 -16.52 11.69
CA PHE A 433 9.75 -17.52 12.71
C PHE A 433 11.27 -17.56 12.97
N LYS A 434 12.11 -17.49 11.91
CA LYS A 434 13.56 -17.41 12.08
C LYS A 434 13.99 -16.11 12.76
N VAL A 435 13.40 -14.96 12.43
CA VAL A 435 13.68 -13.69 13.15
C VAL A 435 13.35 -13.81 14.64
N ILE A 436 12.21 -14.41 14.99
CA ILE A 436 11.81 -14.62 16.39
C ILE A 436 12.78 -15.57 17.12
N LEU A 437 13.25 -16.64 16.47
CA LEU A 437 14.25 -17.54 17.06
C LEU A 437 15.61 -16.85 17.29
N LEU A 438 16.08 -16.03 16.32
CA LEU A 438 17.32 -15.28 16.46
C LEU A 438 17.22 -14.23 17.58
N ALA A 439 16.08 -13.53 17.68
CA ALA A 439 15.83 -12.55 18.74
C ALA A 439 15.68 -13.20 20.13
N LYS A 440 15.07 -14.39 20.23
CA LYS A 440 15.07 -15.16 21.48
C LYS A 440 16.50 -15.56 21.89
N ARG A 441 17.34 -15.97 20.94
CA ARG A 441 18.75 -16.29 21.20
C ARG A 441 19.56 -15.06 21.64
N SER A 442 19.33 -13.87 21.08
CA SER A 442 20.04 -12.65 21.50
C SER A 442 19.64 -12.19 22.90
N VAL A 443 18.35 -12.29 23.26
CA VAL A 443 17.88 -12.03 24.64
C VAL A 443 18.57 -12.96 25.64
N VAL A 444 18.65 -14.26 25.36
CA VAL A 444 19.31 -15.24 26.26
C VAL A 444 20.82 -14.98 26.39
N MET A 445 21.52 -14.76 25.27
CA MET A 445 22.99 -14.62 25.27
C MET A 445 23.50 -13.25 25.74
N HIS A 446 22.77 -12.17 25.48
CA HIS A 446 23.25 -10.79 25.67
C HIS A 446 22.32 -9.89 26.50
N LYS A 447 21.23 -10.44 27.07
CA LYS A 447 20.17 -9.70 27.80
C LYS A 447 19.49 -8.57 26.99
N ASN A 448 19.74 -8.49 25.68
CA ASN A 448 19.26 -7.44 24.78
C ASN A 448 18.88 -8.03 23.42
N PRO A 449 17.62 -7.91 22.97
CA PRO A 449 17.19 -8.46 21.68
C PRO A 449 17.95 -7.85 20.49
N ALA A 450 18.37 -6.59 20.61
CA ALA A 450 18.98 -5.84 19.52
C ALA A 450 20.35 -6.36 19.09
N TYR A 451 21.12 -7.01 19.99
CA TYR A 451 22.54 -7.28 19.76
C TYR A 451 22.78 -8.09 18.48
N ILE A 452 22.40 -9.37 18.44
CA ILE A 452 22.64 -10.22 17.26
C ILE A 452 21.86 -9.74 16.02
N LEU A 453 20.69 -9.10 16.19
CA LEU A 453 19.90 -8.59 15.06
C LEU A 453 20.66 -7.49 14.29
N TYR A 454 21.22 -6.50 14.99
CA TYR A 454 21.85 -5.34 14.36
C TYR A 454 23.39 -5.43 14.29
N SER A 455 24.05 -6.30 15.07
CA SER A 455 25.52 -6.47 15.03
C SER A 455 26.02 -7.43 13.96
N ASP A 456 25.19 -8.39 13.51
CA ASP A 456 25.55 -9.33 12.45
C ASP A 456 25.09 -8.77 11.09
N PRO A 457 26.02 -8.32 10.22
CA PRO A 457 25.66 -7.77 8.91
C PRO A 457 25.01 -8.83 7.99
N THR A 458 25.24 -10.12 8.22
CA THR A 458 24.59 -11.19 7.45
C THR A 458 23.15 -11.41 7.89
N CYS A 459 22.85 -11.29 9.20
CA CYS A 459 21.49 -11.25 9.73
C CYS A 459 20.73 -10.02 9.23
N LEU A 460 21.33 -8.84 9.36
CA LEU A 460 20.72 -7.55 9.02
C LEU A 460 20.38 -7.47 7.51
N ASN A 461 21.33 -7.81 6.62
CA ASN A 461 21.07 -7.79 5.18
C ASN A 461 20.08 -8.87 4.71
N LYS A 462 19.99 -10.02 5.39
CA LYS A 462 19.09 -11.12 5.00
C LYS A 462 17.67 -10.95 5.52
N TRP A 463 17.51 -10.53 6.77
CA TRP A 463 16.23 -10.54 7.48
C TRP A 463 15.74 -9.15 7.92
N GLY A 464 16.59 -8.12 7.84
CA GLY A 464 16.30 -6.78 8.38
C GLY A 464 15.01 -6.16 7.85
N PHE A 465 14.63 -6.45 6.60
CA PHE A 465 13.40 -5.95 5.99
C PHE A 465 12.11 -6.31 6.77
N LEU A 466 12.12 -7.34 7.64
CA LEU A 466 10.97 -7.71 8.49
C LEU A 466 10.86 -6.88 9.77
N TYR A 467 12.00 -6.46 10.36
CA TYR A 467 12.03 -5.93 11.72
C TYR A 467 12.68 -4.55 11.86
N VAL A 468 13.47 -4.08 10.90
CA VAL A 468 14.20 -2.79 10.96
C VAL A 468 13.25 -1.58 10.95
N GLN A 469 12.04 -1.74 10.40
CA GLN A 469 10.98 -0.72 10.51
C GLN A 469 10.39 -0.60 11.93
N TYR A 470 10.57 -1.65 12.75
CA TYR A 470 10.10 -1.74 14.13
C TYR A 470 11.24 -1.50 15.13
N ARG A 471 10.86 -1.34 16.40
CA ARG A 471 11.81 -1.30 17.52
C ARG A 471 12.36 -2.69 17.79
N ALA A 472 13.62 -2.74 18.25
CA ALA A 472 14.24 -3.99 18.69
C ALA A 472 13.50 -4.69 19.85
N THR A 473 12.62 -4.00 20.57
CA THR A 473 11.71 -4.59 21.59
C THR A 473 10.38 -5.09 21.01
N ALA A 474 10.01 -4.67 19.80
CA ALA A 474 8.74 -4.96 19.13
C ALA A 474 8.91 -5.79 17.83
N TYR A 475 10.06 -6.46 17.67
CA TYR A 475 10.41 -7.25 16.47
C TYR A 475 9.35 -8.30 16.06
N TYR A 476 8.58 -8.79 17.03
CA TYR A 476 7.52 -9.77 16.80
C TYR A 476 6.27 -9.20 16.11
N PHE A 477 6.12 -7.87 16.05
CA PHE A 477 4.95 -7.19 15.47
C PHE A 477 4.76 -7.47 13.96
N VAL A 478 5.79 -7.98 13.27
CA VAL A 478 5.68 -8.46 11.90
C VAL A 478 4.64 -9.60 11.74
N VAL A 479 4.47 -10.46 12.75
CA VAL A 479 3.49 -11.57 12.70
C VAL A 479 2.04 -11.05 12.77
N PRO A 480 1.65 -10.19 13.74
CA PRO A 480 0.38 -9.47 13.69
C PRO A 480 0.09 -8.76 12.37
N VAL A 481 1.08 -8.11 11.75
CA VAL A 481 0.88 -7.42 10.46
C VAL A 481 0.63 -8.38 9.30
N LEU A 482 1.38 -9.49 9.21
CA LEU A 482 1.12 -10.54 8.22
C LEU A 482 -0.27 -11.17 8.44
N LEU A 483 -0.67 -11.41 9.69
CA LEU A 483 -1.99 -11.95 10.01
C LEU A 483 -3.13 -10.96 9.69
N TYR A 484 -2.97 -9.68 10.00
CA TYR A 484 -3.92 -8.62 9.63
C TYR A 484 -4.11 -8.55 8.10
N LEU A 485 -3.01 -8.54 7.33
CA LEU A 485 -3.07 -8.52 5.87
C LEU A 485 -3.73 -9.79 5.30
N LEU A 486 -3.43 -10.96 5.87
CA LEU A 486 -4.02 -12.24 5.47
C LEU A 486 -5.53 -12.27 5.73
N ILE A 487 -5.99 -11.86 6.92
CA ILE A 487 -7.41 -11.82 7.27
C ILE A 487 -8.15 -10.77 6.42
N LYS A 488 -7.56 -9.58 6.20
CA LYS A 488 -8.10 -8.58 5.28
C LYS A 488 -8.26 -9.15 3.86
N ALA A 489 -7.25 -9.86 3.36
CA ALA A 489 -7.30 -10.50 2.05
C ALA A 489 -8.35 -11.63 1.97
N MET A 490 -8.56 -12.42 3.03
CA MET A 490 -9.62 -13.44 3.09
C MET A 490 -11.00 -12.83 2.89
N PHE A 491 -11.34 -11.76 3.61
CA PHE A 491 -12.63 -11.08 3.42
C PHE A 491 -12.75 -10.37 2.07
N ILE A 492 -11.66 -9.90 1.46
CA ILE A 492 -11.70 -9.28 0.13
C ILE A 492 -11.86 -10.33 -0.98
N GLY A 493 -11.06 -11.40 -0.99
CA GLY A 493 -11.13 -12.44 -2.02
C GLY A 493 -12.37 -13.32 -1.90
N LEU A 494 -12.62 -13.90 -0.72
CA LEU A 494 -13.71 -14.88 -0.50
C LEU A 494 -15.08 -14.22 -0.27
N GLY A 495 -15.11 -12.94 0.12
CA GLY A 495 -16.33 -12.24 0.54
C GLY A 495 -17.20 -11.65 -0.57
N GLN A 496 -16.79 -11.76 -1.84
CA GLN A 496 -17.42 -11.09 -2.99
C GLN A 496 -18.95 -11.32 -3.14
N PRO A 497 -19.53 -12.49 -2.79
CA PRO A 497 -21.00 -12.68 -2.84
C PRO A 497 -21.77 -11.94 -1.72
N SER A 498 -21.10 -11.30 -0.76
CA SER A 498 -21.68 -10.86 0.52
C SER A 498 -21.19 -9.47 0.98
N PRO A 499 -21.46 -8.39 0.24
CA PRO A 499 -20.91 -7.04 0.50
C PRO A 499 -21.11 -6.54 1.94
N VAL A 500 -22.27 -6.79 2.55
CA VAL A 500 -22.56 -6.36 3.93
C VAL A 500 -21.66 -7.07 4.96
N VAL A 501 -21.36 -8.35 4.76
CA VAL A 501 -20.45 -9.12 5.64
C VAL A 501 -19.02 -8.62 5.46
N GLN A 502 -18.61 -8.42 4.20
CA GLN A 502 -17.30 -7.88 3.82
C GLN A 502 -17.04 -6.52 4.48
N THR A 503 -18.01 -5.59 4.43
CA THR A 503 -17.92 -4.29 5.11
C THR A 503 -17.77 -4.41 6.62
N VAL A 504 -18.67 -5.14 7.30
CA VAL A 504 -18.66 -5.24 8.77
C VAL A 504 -17.37 -5.88 9.26
N ALA A 505 -16.86 -6.92 8.57
CA ALA A 505 -15.58 -7.53 8.87
C ALA A 505 -14.42 -6.53 8.73
N LEU A 506 -14.37 -5.77 7.64
CA LEU A 506 -13.30 -4.79 7.41
C LEU A 506 -13.28 -3.66 8.46
N VAL A 507 -14.44 -3.18 8.91
CA VAL A 507 -14.52 -2.21 10.03
C VAL A 507 -13.89 -2.79 11.30
N ILE A 508 -14.18 -4.05 11.64
CA ILE A 508 -13.63 -4.73 12.82
C ILE A 508 -12.11 -4.92 12.68
N ILE A 509 -11.64 -5.31 11.49
CA ILE A 509 -10.21 -5.56 11.19
C ILE A 509 -9.39 -4.27 11.28
N GLU A 510 -9.86 -3.18 10.66
CA GLU A 510 -9.16 -1.88 10.71
C GLU A 510 -9.23 -1.27 12.11
N ALA A 511 -10.33 -1.43 12.85
CA ALA A 511 -10.43 -0.99 14.25
C ALA A 511 -9.43 -1.74 15.15
N ALA A 512 -9.35 -3.07 15.03
CA ALA A 512 -8.40 -3.89 15.78
C ALA A 512 -6.94 -3.52 15.46
N MET A 513 -6.63 -3.27 14.18
CA MET A 513 -5.31 -2.83 13.75
C MET A 513 -4.98 -1.43 14.30
N LEU A 514 -5.89 -0.46 14.21
CA LEU A 514 -5.74 0.89 14.77
C LEU A 514 -5.48 0.87 16.28
N VAL A 515 -6.23 0.05 17.05
CA VAL A 515 -6.03 -0.10 18.49
C VAL A 515 -4.66 -0.73 18.79
N ALA A 516 -4.31 -1.84 18.15
CA ALA A 516 -3.01 -2.50 18.35
C ALA A 516 -1.82 -1.57 18.05
N VAL A 517 -1.91 -0.82 16.95
CA VAL A 517 -0.92 0.18 16.52
C VAL A 517 -0.81 1.34 17.52
N SER A 518 -1.94 1.87 18.00
CA SER A 518 -1.98 3.01 18.92
C SER A 518 -1.45 2.68 20.33
N VAL A 519 -1.64 1.44 20.78
CA VAL A 519 -1.15 0.93 22.07
C VAL A 519 0.32 0.52 22.00
N LEU A 520 0.68 -0.38 21.07
CA LEU A 520 2.02 -0.98 21.05
C LEU A 520 3.11 -0.04 20.51
N ARG A 521 2.73 0.92 19.66
CA ARG A 521 3.64 1.92 19.02
C ARG A 521 4.96 1.28 18.53
N PRO A 522 4.86 0.26 17.65
CA PRO A 522 5.96 -0.66 17.36
C PRO A 522 7.05 -0.09 16.45
N TRP A 523 6.78 0.98 15.69
CA TRP A 523 7.77 1.55 14.76
C TRP A 523 8.96 2.18 15.49
N MET A 524 10.12 2.20 14.84
CA MET A 524 11.38 2.72 15.37
C MET A 524 11.22 4.08 16.09
N ASP A 525 10.84 5.13 15.35
CA ASP A 525 10.75 6.51 15.86
C ASP A 525 9.38 6.92 16.37
N LYS A 526 9.33 7.94 17.26
CA LYS A 526 8.08 8.66 17.59
C LYS A 526 7.41 9.21 16.31
N LYS A 527 8.19 9.75 15.36
CA LYS A 527 7.69 10.31 14.09
C LYS A 527 7.10 9.22 13.18
N THR A 528 7.81 8.12 12.98
CA THR A 528 7.33 6.98 12.17
C THR A 528 6.11 6.29 12.80
N ASN A 529 6.00 6.27 14.13
CA ASN A 529 4.79 5.84 14.82
C ASN A 529 3.60 6.75 14.51
N ILE A 530 3.72 8.07 14.72
CA ILE A 530 2.63 9.03 14.42
C ILE A 530 2.14 8.85 12.98
N TYR A 531 3.07 8.84 12.03
CA TYR A 531 2.79 8.65 10.60
C TYR A 531 2.01 7.36 10.29
N ASN A 532 2.41 6.21 10.86
CA ASN A 532 1.70 4.93 10.63
C ASN A 532 0.38 4.82 11.43
N ILE A 533 0.28 5.45 12.61
CA ILE A 533 -0.98 5.59 13.34
C ILE A 533 -1.99 6.40 12.51
N THR A 534 -1.55 7.48 11.83
CA THR A 534 -2.41 8.25 10.92
C THR A 534 -2.85 7.43 9.70
N ILE A 535 -1.97 6.62 9.11
CA ILE A 535 -2.35 5.68 8.02
C ILE A 535 -3.41 4.69 8.51
N ALA A 536 -3.24 4.08 9.68
CA ALA A 536 -4.22 3.16 10.27
C ALA A 536 -5.56 3.87 10.59
N ALA A 537 -5.50 5.10 11.10
CA ALA A 537 -6.70 5.88 11.40
C ALA A 537 -7.49 6.21 10.13
N ILE A 538 -6.82 6.58 9.03
CA ILE A 538 -7.47 6.88 7.75
C ILE A 538 -8.00 5.61 7.08
N ASN A 539 -7.31 4.46 7.18
CA ASN A 539 -7.87 3.18 6.75
C ASN A 539 -9.11 2.77 7.56
N PHE A 540 -9.13 3.01 8.87
CA PHE A 540 -10.32 2.79 9.70
C PHE A 540 -11.49 3.73 9.30
N VAL A 541 -11.22 5.02 9.07
CA VAL A 541 -12.24 5.95 8.55
C VAL A 541 -12.74 5.49 7.16
N ASN A 542 -11.85 5.03 6.27
CA ASN A 542 -12.24 4.46 4.97
C ASN A 542 -13.19 3.26 5.13
N ALA A 543 -12.91 2.34 6.06
CA ALA A 543 -13.80 1.23 6.37
C ALA A 543 -15.14 1.67 6.98
N VAL A 544 -15.16 2.72 7.82
CA VAL A 544 -16.41 3.31 8.32
C VAL A 544 -17.24 3.92 7.18
N PHE A 545 -16.63 4.55 6.19
CA PHE A 545 -17.33 5.05 5.00
C PHE A 545 -17.99 3.92 4.17
N LEU A 546 -17.41 2.71 4.14
CA LEU A 546 -18.05 1.55 3.50
C LEU A 546 -19.41 1.19 4.12
N LEU A 547 -19.65 1.43 5.43
CA LEU A 547 -20.95 1.17 6.07
C LEU A 547 -22.07 1.98 5.40
N PHE A 548 -21.79 3.25 5.10
CA PHE A 548 -22.69 4.15 4.40
C PHE A 548 -22.95 3.68 2.96
N PHE A 549 -21.94 3.16 2.26
CA PHE A 549 -22.09 2.63 0.89
C PHE A 549 -22.83 1.27 0.86
N SER A 550 -22.65 0.42 1.87
CA SER A 550 -23.26 -0.93 1.97
C SER A 550 -24.74 -0.97 2.42
N GLU A 551 -25.43 0.18 2.40
CA GLU A 551 -26.85 0.35 2.77
C GLU A 551 -27.27 -0.14 4.17
N VAL A 552 -26.33 -0.40 5.10
CA VAL A 552 -26.63 -0.92 6.45
C VAL A 552 -27.65 -0.05 7.22
N PHE A 553 -27.62 1.27 6.99
CA PHE A 553 -28.53 2.23 7.61
C PHE A 553 -29.73 2.65 6.76
N ASN A 554 -29.95 2.03 5.57
CA ASN A 554 -31.04 2.33 4.63
C ASN A 554 -31.24 3.85 4.34
N GLN A 555 -30.12 4.57 4.21
CA GLN A 555 -30.08 6.03 4.14
C GLN A 555 -30.41 6.61 2.75
N PRO A 556 -30.92 7.86 2.66
CA PRO A 556 -31.16 8.55 1.40
C PRO A 556 -29.92 8.64 0.52
N GLY A 557 -30.11 8.58 -0.81
CA GLY A 557 -29.01 8.51 -1.78
C GLY A 557 -28.04 9.68 -1.72
N ILE A 558 -28.54 10.89 -1.43
CA ILE A 558 -27.72 12.10 -1.36
C ILE A 558 -26.61 11.97 -0.31
N VAL A 559 -26.86 11.23 0.78
CA VAL A 559 -25.86 10.94 1.81
C VAL A 559 -24.74 10.06 1.24
N THR A 560 -25.05 9.01 0.48
CA THR A 560 -24.02 8.18 -0.17
C THR A 560 -23.19 8.96 -1.20
N GLY A 561 -23.81 9.84 -1.98
CA GLY A 561 -23.10 10.69 -2.94
C GLY A 561 -22.14 11.68 -2.27
N VAL A 562 -22.64 12.46 -1.29
CA VAL A 562 -21.82 13.42 -0.53
C VAL A 562 -20.70 12.73 0.23
N MET A 563 -20.96 11.58 0.87
CA MET A 563 -19.92 10.79 1.54
C MET A 563 -18.88 10.25 0.56
N GLY A 564 -19.24 9.95 -0.69
CA GLY A 564 -18.29 9.60 -1.75
C GLY A 564 -17.34 10.74 -2.11
N VAL A 565 -17.86 11.97 -2.24
CA VAL A 565 -17.03 13.16 -2.50
C VAL A 565 -16.10 13.46 -1.31
N VAL A 566 -16.60 13.35 -0.07
CA VAL A 566 -15.78 13.52 1.14
C VAL A 566 -14.67 12.47 1.22
N PHE A 567 -14.99 11.19 0.94
CA PHE A 567 -14.01 10.09 0.88
C PHE A 567 -12.87 10.39 -0.09
N PHE A 568 -13.18 10.83 -1.31
CA PHE A 568 -12.18 11.22 -2.29
C PHE A 568 -11.28 12.36 -1.76
N VAL A 569 -11.86 13.45 -1.25
CA VAL A 569 -11.11 14.65 -0.89
C VAL A 569 -10.07 14.39 0.21
N TYR A 570 -10.42 13.72 1.32
CA TYR A 570 -9.42 13.51 2.38
C TYR A 570 -8.38 12.45 2.01
N ASN A 571 -8.72 11.40 1.26
CA ASN A 571 -7.73 10.44 0.77
C ASN A 571 -6.78 11.08 -0.26
N ALA A 572 -7.26 11.98 -1.12
CA ALA A 572 -6.43 12.72 -2.06
C ALA A 572 -5.44 13.66 -1.36
N VAL A 573 -5.92 14.46 -0.40
CA VAL A 573 -5.07 15.33 0.43
C VAL A 573 -4.04 14.51 1.21
N PHE A 574 -4.46 13.40 1.83
CA PHE A 574 -3.54 12.55 2.59
C PHE A 574 -2.49 11.88 1.69
N SER A 575 -2.89 11.31 0.55
CA SER A 575 -1.98 10.71 -0.43
C SER A 575 -0.93 11.71 -0.91
N LEU A 576 -1.32 12.97 -1.16
CA LEU A 576 -0.42 14.06 -1.54
C LEU A 576 0.57 14.38 -0.40
N VAL A 577 0.12 14.43 0.86
CA VAL A 577 0.99 14.64 2.03
C VAL A 577 1.99 13.50 2.21
N LEU A 578 1.55 12.24 2.11
CA LEU A 578 2.44 11.07 2.18
C LEU A 578 3.52 11.12 1.08
N LEU A 579 3.10 11.40 -0.16
CA LEU A 579 3.97 11.51 -1.34
C LEU A 579 5.05 12.58 -1.14
N ILE A 580 4.67 13.79 -0.69
CA ILE A 580 5.61 14.89 -0.41
C ILE A 580 6.59 14.50 0.72
N LEU A 581 6.12 13.84 1.78
CA LEU A 581 6.98 13.40 2.89
C LEU A 581 8.02 12.37 2.45
N VAL A 582 7.65 11.40 1.61
CA VAL A 582 8.60 10.41 1.05
C VAL A 582 9.58 11.08 0.08
N LEU A 583 9.11 12.00 -0.76
CA LEU A 583 9.96 12.75 -1.70
C LEU A 583 11.00 13.60 -0.97
N ILE A 584 10.61 14.36 0.06
CA ILE A 584 11.52 15.14 0.90
C ILE A 584 12.53 14.23 1.62
N ALA A 585 12.09 13.11 2.19
CA ALA A 585 12.98 12.16 2.86
C ALA A 585 14.02 11.56 1.90
N SER A 586 13.60 11.24 0.67
CA SER A 586 14.45 10.65 -0.37
C SER A 586 15.49 11.63 -0.90
N ILE A 587 15.08 12.89 -1.20
CA ILE A 587 16.01 13.95 -1.59
C ILE A 587 17.02 14.23 -0.48
N TYR A 588 16.57 14.35 0.78
CA TYR A 588 17.46 14.61 1.91
C TYR A 588 18.52 13.50 2.09
N ALA A 589 18.12 12.23 1.95
CA ALA A 589 19.02 11.08 2.10
C ALA A 589 20.09 10.97 1.00
N ILE A 590 19.84 11.55 -0.19
CA ILE A 590 20.81 11.61 -1.30
C ILE A 590 21.69 12.87 -1.24
N VAL A 591 21.13 14.01 -0.82
CA VAL A 591 21.79 15.34 -0.91
C VAL A 591 22.56 15.73 0.35
N SER A 592 22.21 15.21 1.53
CA SER A 592 22.91 15.57 2.77
C SER A 592 24.24 14.81 2.96
N LYS A 593 25.30 15.54 3.33
CA LYS A 593 26.68 15.00 3.41
C LYS A 593 26.89 13.99 4.56
N ASN A 594 26.07 14.08 5.61
CA ASN A 594 26.05 13.19 6.77
C ASN A 594 24.58 12.99 7.17
N PRO A 595 23.81 12.08 6.53
CA PRO A 595 22.38 11.97 6.77
C PRO A 595 22.05 11.32 8.13
N ASP A 596 22.91 10.42 8.63
CA ASP A 596 22.64 9.63 9.84
C ASP A 596 22.64 10.45 11.14
N THR A 597 23.30 11.61 11.19
CA THR A 597 23.30 12.47 12.39
C THR A 597 21.90 12.98 12.74
N ARG A 598 20.96 12.98 11.78
CA ARG A 598 19.53 13.26 12.00
C ARG A 598 18.81 12.19 12.81
N TYR A 599 19.31 10.96 12.80
CA TYR A 599 18.68 9.77 13.40
C TYR A 599 19.52 9.14 14.51
N GLN A 600 20.75 9.61 14.74
CA GLN A 600 21.49 9.29 15.95
C GLN A 600 20.69 9.76 17.17
N PRO A 601 20.42 8.88 18.16
CA PRO A 601 19.86 9.34 19.42
C PRO A 601 20.89 10.26 20.09
N MET A 602 20.52 11.52 20.27
CA MET A 602 21.32 12.52 20.98
C MET A 602 21.71 11.95 22.35
N ARG A 603 22.99 11.62 22.53
CA ARG A 603 23.52 11.11 23.80
C ARG A 603 23.35 12.23 24.84
N ASP A 604 22.91 11.88 26.05
CA ASP A 604 22.73 12.88 27.10
C ASP A 604 24.09 13.29 27.66
N ASP A 605 24.68 14.32 27.04
CA ASP A 605 25.99 14.89 27.40
C ASP A 605 26.03 15.49 28.82
N ARG A 606 24.93 15.46 29.59
CA ARG A 606 25.02 15.58 31.05
C ARG A 606 26.06 14.64 31.65
N GLY A 607 26.29 13.47 31.06
CA GLY A 607 27.37 12.55 31.47
C GLY A 607 28.79 13.08 31.23
N SER A 608 29.02 13.91 30.21
CA SER A 608 30.31 14.57 29.94
C SER A 608 30.46 15.86 30.77
N PHE A 609 29.37 16.62 30.98
CA PHE A 609 29.36 17.75 31.91
C PHE A 609 29.52 17.37 33.39
N ILE A 610 29.06 16.19 33.81
CA ILE A 610 29.29 15.67 35.18
C ILE A 610 30.74 15.20 35.38
N LYS A 611 31.42 14.75 34.32
CA LYS A 611 32.81 14.27 34.42
C LYS A 611 33.88 15.34 34.25
N SER A 612 33.56 16.49 33.65
CA SER A 612 34.52 17.58 33.45
C SER A 612 35.01 18.17 34.78
N GLN A 613 34.11 18.34 35.75
CA GLN A 613 34.38 19.04 37.00
C GLN A 613 35.40 18.34 37.92
N SER A 614 35.66 17.04 37.71
CA SER A 614 36.68 16.25 38.44
C SER A 614 37.98 15.99 37.66
N GLN A 615 38.16 16.59 36.48
CA GLN A 615 39.42 16.56 35.73
C GLN A 615 39.93 17.97 35.36
N LEU A 616 39.05 18.98 35.30
CA LEU A 616 39.44 20.38 35.09
C LEU A 616 40.33 20.94 36.21
N THR A 617 40.29 20.37 37.42
CA THR A 617 41.14 20.81 38.54
C THR A 617 42.64 20.67 38.24
N THR A 618 43.07 19.57 37.61
CA THR A 618 44.49 19.29 37.40
C THR A 618 45.09 20.18 36.31
N GLU A 619 44.34 20.44 35.24
CA GLU A 619 44.76 21.32 34.14
C GLU A 619 44.75 22.80 34.56
N LEU A 620 43.73 23.26 35.30
CA LEU A 620 43.70 24.64 35.80
C LEU A 620 44.70 24.90 36.92
N ASP A 621 45.08 23.90 37.73
CA ASP A 621 46.13 24.09 38.75
C ASP A 621 47.53 24.05 38.12
N ALA A 622 47.75 23.30 37.03
CA ALA A 622 48.98 23.40 36.23
C ALA A 622 49.13 24.77 35.53
N LEU A 623 48.03 25.30 34.96
CA LEU A 623 47.97 26.67 34.45
C LEU A 623 48.08 27.72 35.58
N GLY A 624 47.55 27.41 36.77
CA GLY A 624 47.65 28.25 37.96
C GLY A 624 49.08 28.32 38.53
N ALA A 625 49.81 27.21 38.52
CA ALA A 625 51.22 27.15 38.94
C ALA A 625 52.13 27.95 37.99
N THR A 626 51.92 27.81 36.67
CA THR A 626 52.64 28.62 35.68
C THR A 626 52.27 30.10 35.75
N ALA A 627 51.00 30.45 35.99
CA ALA A 627 50.57 31.84 36.21
C ALA A 627 51.06 32.45 37.55
N ARG A 628 51.37 31.62 38.56
CA ARG A 628 52.00 32.04 39.83
C ARG A 628 53.52 32.12 39.77
N GLY A 629 54.16 31.54 38.74
CA GLY A 629 55.60 31.54 38.57
C GLY A 629 56.37 30.50 39.40
N ASP A 630 55.70 29.52 40.00
CA ASP A 630 56.30 28.46 40.81
C ASP A 630 56.99 27.37 39.95
N VAL A 631 57.95 27.78 39.13
CA VAL A 631 58.81 26.88 38.35
C VAL A 631 60.12 26.66 39.11
N LYS A 632 60.15 25.62 39.96
CA LYS A 632 61.42 25.08 40.48
C LYS A 632 62.00 24.06 39.51
N ASP A 633 63.29 24.20 39.23
CA ASP A 633 64.04 23.33 38.33
C ASP A 633 63.81 21.83 38.59
N THR A 634 63.47 21.09 37.54
CA THR A 634 63.78 19.66 37.46
C THR A 634 64.03 19.29 36.00
N SER A 635 65.16 18.65 35.74
CA SER A 635 65.79 18.65 34.40
C SER A 635 65.32 17.51 33.48
N TYR A 636 65.42 17.76 32.16
CA TYR A 636 65.34 16.79 31.06
C TYR A 636 64.07 15.92 30.91
N LYS A 637 63.19 16.31 29.98
CA LYS A 637 63.19 15.68 28.64
C LYS A 637 62.44 16.47 27.55
N SER A 638 63.02 16.41 26.35
CA SER A 638 62.60 16.92 25.03
C SER A 638 61.09 17.08 24.76
N SER A 639 60.74 18.23 24.18
CA SER A 639 59.43 18.56 23.59
C SER A 639 59.19 17.91 22.21
N PRO A 640 57.96 17.94 21.67
CA PRO A 640 57.63 17.47 20.32
C PRO A 640 57.87 18.53 19.22
N PHE A 641 57.49 18.15 17.98
CA PHE A 641 57.40 18.88 16.70
C PHE A 641 58.59 18.77 15.72
N ASP A 642 58.22 18.39 14.48
CA ASP A 642 58.80 18.69 13.16
C ASP A 642 60.23 18.14 12.83
N ASP A 643 60.58 17.72 11.60
CA ASP A 643 59.78 17.53 10.36
C ASP A 643 60.41 16.48 9.38
N ASP A 644 59.87 16.43 8.16
CA ASP A 644 60.05 15.47 7.05
C ASP A 644 61.43 15.34 6.33
N ASN A 645 61.59 14.23 5.58
CA ASN A 645 62.54 13.95 4.46
C ASN A 645 64.08 13.83 4.69
N GLY A 646 64.76 12.94 3.94
CA GLY A 646 66.24 12.87 3.90
C GLY A 646 66.91 11.58 3.34
N SER A 647 66.86 11.38 2.03
CA SER A 647 67.41 10.27 1.23
C SER A 647 68.92 9.89 1.37
N PHE A 648 69.28 8.71 0.82
CA PHE A 648 70.61 8.22 0.35
C PHE A 648 71.65 7.58 1.33
N SER A 649 71.64 6.24 1.35
CA SER A 649 72.68 5.34 0.76
C SER A 649 74.05 5.08 1.44
N SER A 650 74.58 3.87 1.12
CA SER A 650 75.94 3.33 1.35
C SER A 650 76.35 2.94 2.78
N GLY A 651 76.96 1.78 3.04
CA GLY A 651 77.20 0.64 2.13
C GLY A 651 78.17 -0.43 2.67
N ASN A 652 78.03 -1.67 2.16
CA ASN A 652 78.97 -2.82 2.17
C ASN A 652 79.53 -3.41 3.50
N GLY A 653 79.61 -4.74 3.53
CA GLY A 653 80.41 -5.53 4.50
C GLY A 653 79.90 -6.96 4.67
N ALA A 654 80.57 -7.97 4.08
CA ALA A 654 80.10 -9.36 4.11
C ALA A 654 81.23 -10.42 4.20
N SER A 655 81.11 -11.34 5.17
CA SER A 655 81.74 -12.69 5.29
C SER A 655 81.14 -13.33 6.57
N ILE A 656 80.73 -14.61 6.68
CA ILE A 656 81.19 -15.92 6.21
C ILE A 656 82.39 -16.48 7.02
N GLY A 657 82.15 -17.52 7.85
CA GLY A 657 83.22 -18.31 8.49
C GLY A 657 82.76 -19.34 9.55
N ARG A 658 83.04 -20.64 9.32
CA ARG A 658 82.99 -21.77 10.30
C ARG A 658 84.28 -21.79 11.17
N GLN A 659 84.56 -22.64 12.17
CA GLN A 659 84.10 -23.95 12.71
C GLN A 659 84.48 -23.96 14.23
N ASN A 660 83.72 -24.50 15.21
CA ASN A 660 83.37 -25.90 15.56
C ASN A 660 84.47 -26.74 16.28
N LEU A 661 84.21 -27.20 17.52
CA LEU A 661 84.81 -28.41 18.13
C LEU A 661 83.87 -29.02 19.20
N GLN A 662 84.12 -30.26 19.64
CA GLN A 662 83.23 -31.17 20.39
C GLN A 662 84.06 -32.05 21.35
N ALA A 663 83.56 -32.81 22.34
CA ALA A 663 82.21 -33.14 22.85
C ALA A 663 82.33 -33.39 24.40
N SER A 664 81.41 -33.91 25.23
CA SER A 664 80.08 -34.60 25.11
C SER A 664 79.21 -34.19 26.36
N HIS A 665 78.23 -34.92 26.94
CA HIS A 665 77.56 -36.21 26.70
C HIS A 665 76.11 -36.22 27.27
N ASP A 666 75.22 -36.84 26.50
CA ASP A 666 74.01 -37.62 26.85
C ASP A 666 72.75 -37.16 27.62
N THR A 667 71.65 -37.76 27.14
CA THR A 667 70.28 -37.93 27.66
C THR A 667 69.35 -36.72 27.90
N THR A 668 68.13 -36.88 27.37
CA THR A 668 66.94 -36.01 27.44
C THR A 668 65.71 -36.95 27.53
N PRO A 669 64.42 -36.53 27.45
CA PRO A 669 63.85 -35.18 27.48
C PRO A 669 62.63 -35.03 28.42
N HIS A 670 62.24 -33.79 28.75
CA HIS A 670 60.86 -33.32 28.50
C HIS A 670 60.75 -31.78 28.53
N ARG A 671 59.75 -31.24 27.83
CA ARG A 671 59.44 -29.80 27.78
C ARG A 671 58.53 -29.39 28.93
N GLN A 672 58.77 -28.20 29.49
CA GLN A 672 57.73 -27.42 30.17
C GLN A 672 57.64 -26.02 29.54
N ALA A 673 56.42 -25.48 29.50
CA ALA A 673 56.13 -24.09 29.19
C ALA A 673 55.16 -23.57 30.28
N PRO A 674 55.25 -22.30 30.70
CA PRO A 674 54.49 -21.80 31.84
C PRO A 674 52.99 -21.67 31.53
N VAL A 675 52.18 -21.84 32.58
CA VAL A 675 50.70 -21.85 32.54
C VAL A 675 50.13 -20.54 33.09
N SER A 676 49.03 -20.07 32.50
CA SER A 676 48.25 -18.93 33.01
C SER A 676 47.10 -19.37 33.93
N PRO A 677 46.82 -18.67 35.04
CA PRO A 677 45.72 -19.01 35.93
C PRO A 677 44.38 -18.36 35.51
N VAL A 678 43.34 -19.18 35.39
CA VAL A 678 41.92 -18.78 35.43
C VAL A 678 41.21 -19.86 36.25
N ASP A 679 40.47 -19.49 37.29
CA ASP A 679 39.99 -20.41 38.32
C ASP A 679 38.49 -20.22 38.63
N PRO A 680 37.63 -21.25 38.49
CA PRO A 680 36.20 -21.14 38.78
C PRO A 680 35.65 -22.12 39.84
N SER A 681 34.94 -21.54 40.80
CA SER A 681 33.66 -22.02 41.40
C SER A 681 33.63 -23.01 42.59
N VAL A 682 32.63 -22.74 43.45
CA VAL A 682 31.95 -23.56 44.49
C VAL A 682 32.74 -24.06 45.72
N PRO A 683 32.23 -23.80 46.94
CA PRO A 683 32.45 -24.65 48.12
C PRO A 683 31.22 -25.53 48.45
N LEU A 684 31.49 -26.74 48.93
CA LEU A 684 30.52 -27.63 49.60
C LEU A 684 31.01 -27.94 51.03
N PHE A 685 30.41 -28.94 51.69
CA PHE A 685 30.76 -29.50 53.02
C PHE A 685 30.31 -28.70 54.26
N PRO A 686 30.19 -29.36 55.43
CA PRO A 686 29.52 -30.65 55.63
C PRO A 686 28.53 -30.62 56.83
N SER A 687 27.85 -31.74 57.08
CA SER A 687 26.92 -31.92 58.21
C SER A 687 27.34 -33.05 59.14
N ASP A 688 27.43 -32.77 60.44
CA ASP A 688 27.29 -33.75 61.54
C ASP A 688 26.93 -32.99 62.83
N GLY A 689 26.31 -33.62 63.83
CA GLY A 689 25.82 -32.91 65.02
C GLY A 689 25.42 -33.76 66.21
N ARG A 690 25.03 -33.13 67.34
CA ARG A 690 24.54 -33.75 68.60
C ARG A 690 23.85 -32.74 69.53
N GLY A 691 22.70 -33.11 70.12
CA GLY A 691 22.26 -32.69 71.48
C GLY A 691 21.54 -31.33 71.69
N PRO A 692 20.24 -31.33 72.06
CA PRO A 692 19.53 -30.23 72.77
C PRO A 692 19.49 -30.51 74.31
N PRO A 693 18.71 -29.83 75.19
CA PRO A 693 17.80 -28.66 75.05
C PRO A 693 17.96 -27.55 76.16
N HIS A 694 17.27 -26.39 76.04
CA HIS A 694 16.21 -25.91 76.99
C HIS A 694 15.66 -24.47 76.77
N TYR A 695 14.51 -24.23 77.43
CA TYR A 695 13.57 -23.09 77.48
C TYR A 695 14.01 -21.61 77.30
N GLY A 696 13.12 -20.82 76.67
CA GLY A 696 13.03 -19.35 76.74
C GLY A 696 11.69 -18.82 76.16
N ARG A 697 10.96 -17.93 76.87
CA ARG A 697 9.56 -17.54 76.59
C ARG A 697 9.34 -16.54 75.42
N SER A 698 8.13 -16.61 74.85
CA SER A 698 7.42 -15.64 73.95
C SER A 698 7.05 -14.30 74.66
N PRO A 699 6.38 -13.27 74.04
CA PRO A 699 5.68 -13.23 72.74
C PRO A 699 5.84 -11.94 71.85
N SER A 700 5.08 -11.91 70.74
CA SER A 700 4.88 -10.85 69.71
C SER A 700 3.86 -9.74 70.14
N PRO A 701 3.26 -8.87 69.27
CA PRO A 701 3.51 -8.45 67.85
C PRO A 701 3.32 -6.91 67.57
N ILE A 702 3.28 -6.51 66.26
CA ILE A 702 2.43 -5.46 65.59
C ILE A 702 3.18 -4.41 64.69
N PRO A 703 2.72 -4.10 63.45
CA PRO A 703 3.36 -3.14 62.51
C PRO A 703 2.51 -1.94 62.04
N TYR A 704 3.14 -0.85 61.57
CA TYR A 704 2.57 0.31 60.85
C TYR A 704 3.67 0.95 59.95
N ARG A 705 3.44 1.79 58.92
CA ARG A 705 2.39 1.92 57.87
C ARG A 705 2.94 2.91 56.80
N ALA A 706 2.47 2.84 55.55
CA ALA A 706 2.96 3.69 54.46
C ALA A 706 2.48 5.16 54.53
N GLN A 707 3.27 6.09 53.97
CA GLN A 707 2.81 7.43 53.57
C GLN A 707 3.56 7.96 52.33
N HIS A 708 2.93 8.89 51.61
CA HIS A 708 3.39 9.45 50.34
C HIS A 708 4.63 10.35 50.47
N ASN A 709 5.31 10.58 49.34
CA ASN A 709 5.90 11.89 49.07
C ASN A 709 5.71 12.28 47.59
N ALA A 710 5.40 13.54 47.31
CA ALA A 710 5.06 14.06 45.97
C ALA A 710 5.94 15.26 45.60
N SER A 711 6.25 15.41 44.30
CA SER A 711 7.23 16.40 43.80
C SER A 711 6.70 17.84 43.83
N PRO A 712 7.38 18.80 44.50
CA PRO A 712 6.85 20.15 44.73
C PRO A 712 7.35 21.21 43.72
N TRP A 713 6.97 21.09 42.43
CA TRP A 713 7.24 22.14 41.42
C TRP A 713 6.03 22.42 40.51
N GLN A 714 4.94 22.90 41.11
CA GLN A 714 3.87 23.63 40.42
C GLN A 714 3.48 24.87 41.22
N ARG A 715 3.88 26.06 40.73
CA ARG A 715 3.23 27.34 41.01
C ARG A 715 3.28 28.19 39.74
N GLY A 716 2.22 28.95 39.50
CA GLY A 716 2.12 29.97 38.47
C GLY A 716 1.48 31.24 39.05
N ALA A 717 1.33 32.27 38.21
CA ALA A 717 1.11 33.67 38.61
C ALA A 717 2.30 34.25 39.41
N GLY A 718 2.58 35.55 39.33
CA GLY A 718 1.97 36.60 38.50
C GLY A 718 2.32 37.97 39.08
N TYR A 719 2.41 39.00 38.23
CA TYR A 719 2.60 40.38 38.67
C TYR A 719 1.82 41.31 37.74
N ASP A 720 1.00 42.16 38.34
CA ASP A 720 0.25 43.22 37.68
C ASP A 720 1.11 44.49 37.57
N HIS A 721 0.98 45.20 36.44
CA HIS A 721 0.68 46.64 36.39
C HIS A 721 0.38 47.09 34.95
#